data_AF-A0A6C0HV91-F1
#
_entry.id   AF-A0A6C0HV91-F1
#
_cell.length_a   1.000
_cell.length_b   1.000
_cell.length_c   1.000
_cell.angle_alpha   90.00
_cell.angle_beta   90.00
_cell.angle_gamma   90.00
#
_symmetry.space_group_name_H-M   'P 1'
#
loop_
_entity.id
_entity.type
_entity.pdbx_description
1 polymer ?
#
loop_
_entity_poly.entity_id
_entity_poly.type
_entity_poly.pdbx_seq_one_letter_code
_entity_poly.pdbx_strand_id
1 'polypeptide(L)'
;MSNMNSTTNSRELRNQLLQLSNIVSFYKETLIDMSNNLINLHKLKIFDGLNYGYSDINDELTKIKNKLKKYPDFFKQDYLNTRKITVKNLEIELNELLIDLIKVSKYIIPSDIKSSLKLILGKDYNIHFTYFELSQIDLLNRLFNCISCWDSNDSNDSNDSNSTNNSTNNSTNNKRVIYGKETIVPLIEENMKTSSIVISDITAFPMFIKSLSDLIIKEKKKLKDRNVNFEVEQLSKLFNYQENIVYIKNEHVNNNSLIEEKNGFIIVLKLCNNRYLVFQGFAKDDTMELYKTNNYIHYKYKQIRDNVSDLTNKDNYLKILNIRDILTNSPKDVATAFKNKYTDYTLLKEKQIGQLINEFLLASKYRKLEILTLFLCGDENDIKLAYILYDILKMKDKKDILIDVYNAIPSIFKIKLDEAEIYVTKDEENLIKNNMSDLSYERRINLLKLSDSIKDKAIEKLKSMKGNFQGDNKAQSWLDGFLKIPFGIYKENNLMNYKKNTIKTLGNNLYSCNEITNYINNNNYINNNNIKQEWNNYMIEKSNYLKMVHNKLDEVVYGHKEAKLQLERLFAQWLNGETKGAVIGLCGPPGTGKTSLAKNGLSKCLIDDNGKPRPFGFLPIGGSVNGSTLVGHNYTYVGSCWGRIVDILISTECMNPIIFIDEIDKISNTEYGKEIIAVLTHLTDSTQNDNFEDKYFSGIPLDLSKALIVFSFNDASLLDPILRDRITIIETKPYTIQEKIHIITNYMIPEIVKDVGFTKDEIIFSEEIIKYLIETYTNEAGVRKIKEKIVEIIRDINLKYIHNYDNHNINYLPYNVTKEFVDEIFKMKPKMRINKTHTEPTVGLVNGLYATSTGVGGLTQIQVMKYPSEKMLDLTLTGQQGEVMKESVMYALRIAYNMLSDEEKQKIIDDANNKKNFGLLVHTPEAATKKDGPSAGAAMTLAIYSVLTNKKINNLVAMTGEIDLYKNVKIIGGLHAKLSGAKLAGIKLALIPKENLDDLNILRHDNISPEDDSFKVELIEHFDDLIKYCFQ
;
A
#
# COMPACT_ATOMS: atom_id res chain seq x y z
N MET A 1 33.52 86.03 21.48
CA MET A 1 33.31 85.78 20.03
C MET A 1 34.08 84.54 19.53
N SER A 2 34.16 83.46 20.33
CA SER A 2 34.95 82.26 20.00
C SER A 2 34.17 80.93 20.14
N ASN A 3 32.84 80.96 20.29
CA ASN A 3 32.01 79.75 20.48
C ASN A 3 30.89 79.55 19.42
N MET A 4 30.87 80.32 18.32
CA MET A 4 29.87 80.15 17.24
C MET A 4 30.40 79.48 15.95
N ASN A 5 31.71 79.27 15.80
CA ASN A 5 32.31 78.68 14.59
C ASN A 5 32.60 77.16 14.67
N SER A 6 32.37 76.50 15.82
CA SER A 6 32.61 75.05 15.98
C SER A 6 31.36 74.18 15.74
N THR A 7 30.16 74.76 15.83
CA THR A 7 28.87 74.06 15.68
C THR A 7 28.39 73.96 14.24
N THR A 8 28.78 74.89 13.36
CA THR A 8 28.49 74.85 11.91
C THR A 8 29.34 73.79 11.19
N ASN A 9 30.65 73.74 11.44
CA ASN A 9 31.56 72.71 10.88
C ASN A 9 31.22 71.29 11.34
N SER A 10 30.71 71.09 12.57
CA SER A 10 30.32 69.76 13.06
C SER A 10 28.98 69.26 12.50
N ARG A 11 28.04 70.16 12.18
CA ARG A 11 26.80 69.81 11.47
C ARG A 11 27.06 69.45 10.01
N GLU A 12 27.91 70.21 9.33
CA GLU A 12 28.27 69.98 7.93
C GLU A 12 29.03 68.65 7.76
N LEU A 13 30.00 68.38 8.64
CA LEU A 13 30.71 67.10 8.70
C LEU A 13 29.76 65.92 8.99
N ARG A 14 28.79 66.09 9.90
CA ARG A 14 27.76 65.06 10.16
C ARG A 14 26.89 64.79 8.95
N ASN A 15 26.50 65.82 8.20
CA ASN A 15 25.71 65.66 6.98
C ASN A 15 26.51 64.96 5.87
N GLN A 16 27.79 65.30 5.70
CA GLN A 16 28.69 64.62 4.75
C GLN A 16 28.89 63.13 5.13
N LEU A 17 29.11 62.84 6.41
CA LEU A 17 29.22 61.45 6.89
C LEU A 17 27.92 60.66 6.70
N LEU A 18 26.75 61.29 6.92
CA LEU A 18 25.45 60.69 6.66
C LEU A 18 25.24 60.40 5.16
N GLN A 19 25.66 61.30 4.28
CA GLN A 19 25.62 61.08 2.83
C GLN A 19 26.49 59.89 2.41
N LEU A 20 27.70 59.77 2.94
CA LEU A 20 28.59 58.62 2.70
C LEU A 20 28.02 57.31 3.25
N SER A 21 27.38 57.33 4.43
CA SER A 21 26.69 56.16 4.97
C SER A 21 25.54 55.69 4.07
N ASN A 22 24.76 56.62 3.52
CA ASN A 22 23.70 56.28 2.57
C ASN A 22 24.25 55.68 1.26
N ILE A 23 25.45 56.08 0.82
CA ILE A 23 26.11 55.51 -0.36
C ILE A 23 26.55 54.06 -0.07
N VAL A 24 27.16 53.81 1.09
CA VAL A 24 27.56 52.45 1.49
C VAL A 24 26.36 51.52 1.65
N SER A 25 25.27 51.99 2.26
CA SER A 25 24.02 51.23 2.37
C SER A 25 23.49 50.85 0.99
N PHE A 26 23.46 51.82 0.06
CA PHE A 26 23.02 51.58 -1.32
C PHE A 26 23.91 50.55 -2.05
N TYR A 27 25.23 50.59 -1.89
CA TYR A 27 26.12 49.59 -2.50
C TYR A 27 25.90 48.18 -1.91
N LYS A 28 25.64 48.08 -0.60
CA LYS A 28 25.33 46.79 0.04
C LYS A 28 24.00 46.22 -0.46
N GLU A 29 22.96 47.04 -0.57
CA GLU A 29 21.65 46.66 -1.14
C GLU A 29 21.81 46.21 -2.59
N THR A 30 22.50 46.99 -3.41
CA THR A 30 22.76 46.69 -4.83
C THR A 30 23.49 45.35 -5.00
N LEU A 31 24.49 45.07 -4.17
CA LEU A 31 25.24 43.81 -4.20
C LEU A 31 24.35 42.60 -3.84
N ILE A 32 23.46 42.74 -2.85
CA ILE A 32 22.50 41.70 -2.48
C ILE A 32 21.55 41.43 -3.65
N ASP A 33 21.02 42.49 -4.28
CA ASP A 33 20.11 42.37 -5.42
C ASP A 33 20.78 41.71 -6.63
N MET A 34 22.02 42.10 -6.97
CA MET A 34 22.81 41.44 -8.02
C MET A 34 23.04 39.95 -7.71
N SER A 35 23.33 39.61 -6.45
CA SER A 35 23.53 38.20 -6.04
C SER A 35 22.24 37.38 -6.16
N ASN A 36 21.11 37.94 -5.73
CA ASN A 36 19.80 37.30 -5.86
C ASN A 36 19.40 37.13 -7.33
N ASN A 37 19.66 38.14 -8.16
CA ASN A 37 19.45 38.06 -9.59
C ASN A 37 20.30 36.94 -10.21
N LEU A 38 21.56 36.76 -9.78
CA LEU A 38 22.47 35.73 -10.32
C LEU A 38 21.90 34.32 -10.10
N ILE A 39 21.41 34.06 -8.89
CA ILE A 39 20.80 32.79 -8.51
C ILE A 39 19.54 32.52 -9.34
N ASN A 40 18.72 33.56 -9.55
CA ASN A 40 17.51 33.44 -10.36
C ASN A 40 17.84 33.11 -11.82
N LEU A 41 18.79 33.83 -12.42
CA LEU A 41 19.23 33.61 -13.80
C LEU A 41 19.90 32.24 -14.00
N HIS A 42 20.59 31.71 -12.99
CA HIS A 42 21.13 30.35 -13.00
C HIS A 42 20.03 29.27 -13.00
N LYS A 43 18.97 29.44 -12.19
CA LYS A 43 17.80 28.53 -12.23
C LYS A 43 17.14 28.48 -13.62
N LEU A 44 17.22 29.57 -14.37
CA LEU A 44 16.72 29.69 -15.74
C LEU A 44 17.74 29.26 -16.81
N LYS A 45 18.90 28.72 -16.41
CA LYS A 45 19.98 28.26 -17.30
C LYS A 45 20.47 29.33 -18.28
N ILE A 46 20.40 30.62 -17.91
CA ILE A 46 20.75 31.74 -18.80
C ILE A 46 22.27 31.80 -19.07
N PHE A 47 23.09 31.28 -18.15
CA PHE A 47 24.55 31.29 -18.26
C PHE A 47 25.15 29.98 -18.80
N ASP A 48 24.33 28.98 -19.12
CA ASP A 48 24.82 27.66 -19.56
C ASP A 48 25.48 27.75 -20.94
N GLY A 49 26.75 27.34 -21.02
CA GLY A 49 27.52 27.31 -22.26
C GLY A 49 28.20 28.63 -22.66
N LEU A 50 28.16 29.66 -21.80
CA LEU A 50 28.96 30.89 -21.96
C LEU A 50 30.39 30.69 -21.44
N ASN A 51 31.35 31.47 -21.96
CA ASN A 51 32.74 31.45 -21.50
C ASN A 51 32.92 32.02 -20.08
N TYR A 52 32.05 32.93 -19.66
CA TYR A 52 32.05 33.58 -18.36
C TYR A 52 30.78 33.14 -17.61
N GLY A 53 30.93 32.17 -16.72
CA GLY A 53 29.83 31.41 -16.12
C GLY A 53 29.38 31.93 -14.76
N TYR A 54 28.40 31.24 -14.17
CA TYR A 54 27.88 31.55 -12.82
C TYR A 54 29.00 31.64 -11.76
N SER A 55 29.98 30.73 -11.83
CA SER A 55 31.11 30.70 -10.87
C SER A 55 31.95 31.97 -10.96
N ASP A 56 32.31 32.40 -12.18
CA ASP A 56 33.19 33.55 -12.39
C ASP A 56 32.54 34.85 -11.90
N ILE A 57 31.25 35.03 -12.19
CA ILE A 57 30.48 36.20 -11.76
C ILE A 57 30.32 36.22 -10.22
N ASN A 58 30.06 35.05 -9.62
CA ASN A 58 29.95 34.93 -8.18
C ASN A 58 31.28 35.25 -7.47
N ASP A 59 32.40 34.82 -8.05
CA ASP A 59 33.73 35.11 -7.52
C ASP A 59 34.03 36.63 -7.54
N GLU A 60 33.70 37.34 -8.61
CA GLU A 60 33.83 38.81 -8.64
C GLU A 60 32.93 39.52 -7.62
N LEU A 61 31.66 39.09 -7.48
CA LEU A 61 30.77 39.64 -6.46
C LEU A 61 31.28 39.39 -5.03
N THR A 62 31.90 38.23 -4.77
CA THR A 62 32.48 37.94 -3.45
C THR A 62 33.72 38.81 -3.15
N LYS A 63 34.54 39.14 -4.16
CA LYS A 63 35.65 40.09 -4.01
C LYS A 63 35.13 41.47 -3.59
N ILE A 64 34.10 41.99 -4.26
CA ILE A 64 33.49 43.28 -3.92
C ILE A 64 32.84 43.23 -2.52
N LYS A 65 32.15 42.14 -2.18
CA LYS A 65 31.58 41.91 -0.84
C LYS A 65 32.64 42.02 0.26
N ASN A 66 33.81 41.42 0.04
CA ASN A 66 34.91 41.45 1.00
C ASN A 66 35.52 42.85 1.15
N LYS A 67 35.57 43.66 0.07
CA LYS A 67 35.95 45.07 0.16
C LYS A 67 34.91 45.89 0.95
N LEU A 68 33.61 45.69 0.69
CA LEU A 68 32.51 46.41 1.37
C LEU A 68 32.39 46.09 2.87
N LYS A 69 32.76 44.88 3.32
CA LYS A 69 32.79 44.51 4.76
C LYS A 69 33.71 45.40 5.60
N LYS A 70 34.69 46.06 4.99
CA LYS A 70 35.64 46.94 5.69
C LYS A 70 35.01 48.27 6.14
N TYR A 71 33.79 48.58 5.70
CA TYR A 71 33.10 49.84 6.00
C TYR A 71 31.86 49.62 6.89
N PRO A 72 31.69 50.42 7.96
CA PRO A 72 30.51 50.36 8.83
C PRO A 72 29.26 50.89 8.11
N ASP A 73 28.08 50.52 8.60
CA ASP A 73 26.80 51.02 8.06
C ASP A 73 26.60 52.53 8.36
N PHE A 74 27.12 53.00 9.49
CA PHE A 74 27.07 54.41 9.89
C PHE A 74 28.48 54.93 10.21
N PHE A 75 28.91 55.97 9.48
CA PHE A 75 30.17 56.63 9.75
C PHE A 75 30.00 57.63 10.88
N LYS A 76 30.79 57.45 11.94
CA LYS A 76 30.92 58.42 13.04
C LYS A 76 32.24 59.15 12.90
N GLN A 77 32.34 60.33 13.50
CA GLN A 77 33.58 61.11 13.52
C GLN A 77 34.75 60.31 14.13
N ASP A 78 34.47 59.42 15.09
CA ASP A 78 35.47 58.52 15.69
C ASP A 78 36.10 57.55 14.68
N TYR A 79 35.37 57.14 13.64
CA TYR A 79 35.86 56.23 12.60
C TYR A 79 36.94 56.89 11.72
N LEU A 80 36.77 58.19 11.40
CA LEU A 80 37.78 58.98 10.68
C LEU A 80 39.07 59.09 11.52
N ASN A 81 38.89 59.33 12.82
CA ASN A 81 40.01 59.48 13.76
C ASN A 81 40.77 58.16 13.97
N THR A 82 40.08 57.02 14.02
CA THR A 82 40.74 55.70 14.19
C THR A 82 41.54 55.28 12.96
N ARG A 83 41.06 55.60 11.75
CA ARG A 83 41.77 55.27 10.49
C ARG A 83 42.77 56.33 10.03
N LYS A 84 42.78 57.54 10.62
CA LYS A 84 43.54 58.71 10.14
C LYS A 84 43.25 59.07 8.68
N ILE A 85 41.98 59.06 8.29
CA ILE A 85 41.53 59.30 6.90
C ILE A 85 40.61 60.53 6.87
N THR A 86 40.68 61.36 5.82
CA THR A 86 39.79 62.50 5.59
C THR A 86 38.51 62.06 4.85
N VAL A 87 37.44 62.87 4.93
CA VAL A 87 36.19 62.62 4.17
C VAL A 87 36.46 62.45 2.67
N LYS A 88 37.35 63.27 2.11
CA LYS A 88 37.75 63.22 0.69
C LYS A 88 38.45 61.91 0.31
N ASN A 89 39.25 61.32 1.20
CA ASN A 89 39.88 60.02 0.95
C ASN A 89 38.85 58.88 0.98
N LEU A 90 37.85 58.94 1.87
CA LEU A 90 36.73 57.98 1.85
C LEU A 90 35.88 58.10 0.57
N GLU A 91 35.67 59.31 0.06
CA GLU A 91 34.99 59.52 -1.23
C GLU A 91 35.73 58.86 -2.38
N ILE A 92 37.07 58.95 -2.41
CA ILE A 92 37.91 58.28 -3.42
C ILE A 92 37.78 56.75 -3.31
N GLU A 93 37.90 56.18 -2.12
CA GLU A 93 37.76 54.72 -1.91
C GLU A 93 36.36 54.22 -2.31
N LEU A 94 35.30 54.99 -2.02
CA LEU A 94 33.93 54.64 -2.42
C LEU A 94 33.69 54.79 -3.93
N ASN A 95 34.39 55.70 -4.60
CA ASN A 95 34.34 55.83 -6.06
C ASN A 95 35.05 54.66 -6.76
N GLU A 96 36.16 54.15 -6.21
CA GLU A 96 36.80 52.92 -6.73
C GLU A 96 35.85 51.71 -6.65
N LEU A 97 35.10 51.59 -5.54
CA LEU A 97 34.08 50.55 -5.38
C LEU A 97 32.90 50.70 -6.36
N LEU A 98 32.51 51.94 -6.67
CA LEU A 98 31.50 52.20 -7.70
C LEU A 98 31.97 51.73 -9.08
N ILE A 99 33.23 51.99 -9.43
CA ILE A 99 33.82 51.54 -10.70
C ILE A 99 33.85 50.01 -10.77
N ASP A 100 34.22 49.32 -9.68
CA ASP A 100 34.18 47.85 -9.61
C ASP A 100 32.75 47.31 -9.82
N LEU A 101 31.74 47.92 -9.20
CA LEU A 101 30.34 47.55 -9.38
C LEU A 101 29.85 47.79 -10.82
N ILE A 102 30.23 48.90 -11.44
CA ILE A 102 29.90 49.22 -12.84
C ILE A 102 30.57 48.21 -13.79
N LYS A 103 31.81 47.80 -13.53
CA LYS A 103 32.49 46.77 -14.35
C LYS A 103 31.76 45.43 -14.31
N VAL A 104 31.27 45.00 -13.14
CA VAL A 104 30.48 43.77 -13.00
C VAL A 104 29.08 43.89 -13.63
N SER A 105 28.53 45.12 -13.72
CA SER A 105 27.20 45.39 -14.33
C SER A 105 27.05 44.94 -15.80
N LYS A 106 28.18 44.79 -16.49
CA LYS A 106 28.30 44.20 -17.83
C LYS A 106 27.84 42.74 -17.90
N TYR A 107 28.03 41.99 -16.82
CA TYR A 107 27.65 40.57 -16.74
C TYR A 107 26.38 40.34 -15.96
N ILE A 108 26.19 41.11 -14.88
CA ILE A 108 25.01 41.04 -14.05
C ILE A 108 24.68 42.38 -13.39
N ILE A 109 23.41 42.78 -13.39
CA ILE A 109 22.92 44.02 -12.78
C ILE A 109 21.77 43.72 -11.79
N PRO A 110 21.35 44.64 -10.89
CA PRO A 110 20.14 44.42 -10.10
C PRO A 110 18.93 44.06 -10.97
N SER A 111 17.98 43.31 -10.43
CA SER A 111 16.79 42.83 -11.17
C SER A 111 15.94 43.97 -11.76
N ASP A 112 16.01 45.15 -11.13
CA ASP A 112 15.14 46.28 -11.37
C ASP A 112 15.87 47.41 -12.13
N ILE A 113 15.24 47.93 -13.18
CA ILE A 113 15.75 49.03 -14.00
C ILE A 113 16.02 50.28 -13.16
N LYS A 114 15.17 50.61 -12.18
CA LYS A 114 15.37 51.81 -11.33
C LYS A 114 16.64 51.72 -10.49
N SER A 115 16.89 50.58 -9.86
CA SER A 115 18.12 50.34 -9.09
C SER A 115 19.34 50.40 -9.99
N SER A 116 19.20 49.89 -11.22
CA SER A 116 20.24 49.94 -12.26
C SER A 116 20.55 51.37 -12.73
N LEU A 117 19.52 52.19 -12.98
CA LEU A 117 19.69 53.60 -13.35
C LEU A 117 20.29 54.41 -12.20
N LYS A 118 19.90 54.13 -10.95
CA LYS A 118 20.47 54.76 -9.76
C LYS A 118 21.95 54.38 -9.54
N LEU A 119 22.35 53.17 -9.92
CA LEU A 119 23.75 52.72 -9.88
C LEU A 119 24.61 53.46 -10.90
N ILE A 120 24.10 53.68 -12.12
CA ILE A 120 24.86 54.24 -13.25
C ILE A 120 24.83 55.78 -13.27
N LEU A 121 23.65 56.38 -13.06
CA LEU A 121 23.42 57.83 -13.18
C LEU A 121 23.36 58.56 -11.83
N GLY A 122 23.37 57.82 -10.72
CA GLY A 122 23.28 58.38 -9.37
C GLY A 122 21.85 58.69 -8.92
N LYS A 123 21.72 59.37 -7.77
CA LYS A 123 20.42 59.62 -7.11
C LYS A 123 19.46 60.51 -7.92
N ASP A 124 20.00 61.36 -8.80
CA ASP A 124 19.24 62.36 -9.56
C ASP A 124 18.90 61.92 -10.99
N TYR A 125 18.91 60.61 -11.26
CA TYR A 125 18.67 60.06 -12.60
C TYR A 125 17.35 60.53 -13.25
N ASN A 126 16.34 60.87 -12.44
CA ASN A 126 15.02 61.34 -12.91
C ASN A 126 15.11 62.62 -13.77
N ILE A 127 16.15 63.44 -13.61
CA ILE A 127 16.32 64.69 -14.35
C ILE A 127 16.58 64.43 -15.85
N HIS A 128 17.06 63.23 -16.19
CA HIS A 128 17.36 62.86 -17.57
C HIS A 128 16.16 62.42 -18.40
N PHE A 129 14.96 62.29 -17.80
CA PHE A 129 13.79 61.71 -18.44
C PHE A 129 12.55 62.61 -18.34
N THR A 130 11.71 62.60 -19.39
CA THR A 130 10.39 63.26 -19.37
C THR A 130 9.39 62.51 -18.50
N TYR A 131 8.28 63.16 -18.12
CA TYR A 131 7.20 62.50 -17.35
C TYR A 131 6.67 61.23 -18.05
N PHE A 132 6.56 61.26 -19.38
CA PHE A 132 6.11 60.12 -20.17
C PHE A 132 7.15 58.98 -20.18
N GLU A 133 8.44 59.31 -20.31
CA GLU A 133 9.53 58.33 -20.23
C GLU A 133 9.64 57.71 -18.83
N LEU A 134 9.46 58.49 -17.76
CA LEU A 134 9.42 57.96 -16.39
C LEU A 134 8.26 56.98 -16.18
N SER A 135 7.11 57.22 -16.81
CA SER A 135 5.98 56.28 -16.80
C SER A 135 6.29 54.99 -17.57
N GLN A 136 6.99 55.08 -18.71
CA GLN A 136 7.47 53.92 -19.44
C GLN A 136 8.52 53.13 -18.65
N ILE A 137 9.45 53.81 -17.96
CA ILE A 137 10.45 53.17 -17.10
C ILE A 137 9.77 52.48 -15.90
N ASP A 138 8.72 53.07 -15.30
CA ASP A 138 7.96 52.40 -14.22
C ASP A 138 7.28 51.11 -14.70
N LEU A 139 6.69 51.15 -15.91
CA LEU A 139 6.11 49.96 -16.54
C LEU A 139 7.17 48.88 -16.79
N LEU A 140 8.32 49.27 -17.36
CA LEU A 140 9.41 48.34 -17.65
C LEU A 140 10.01 47.77 -16.36
N ASN A 141 10.09 48.54 -15.27
CA ASN A 141 10.59 48.04 -13.99
C ASN A 141 9.73 46.88 -13.43
N ARG A 142 8.43 46.87 -13.72
CA ARG A 142 7.54 45.77 -13.33
C ARG A 142 7.70 44.55 -14.23
N LEU A 143 7.88 44.79 -15.53
CA LEU A 143 7.78 43.78 -16.59
C LEU A 143 9.11 43.15 -17.00
N PHE A 144 10.21 43.85 -16.85
CA PHE A 144 11.50 43.48 -17.42
C PHE A 144 12.45 43.04 -16.31
N ASN A 145 13.04 41.85 -16.48
CA ASN A 145 14.18 41.42 -15.68
C ASN A 145 15.46 41.79 -16.42
N CYS A 146 16.25 42.70 -15.83
CA CYS A 146 17.56 43.04 -16.36
C CYS A 146 18.55 41.90 -16.15
N ILE A 147 19.30 41.56 -17.20
CA ILE A 147 20.45 40.67 -17.15
C ILE A 147 21.73 41.51 -17.04
N SER A 148 21.96 42.41 -17.99
CA SER A 148 23.16 43.24 -18.06
C SER A 148 22.88 44.63 -18.61
N CYS A 149 23.80 45.56 -18.36
CA CYS A 149 23.76 46.91 -18.92
C CYS A 149 25.13 47.34 -19.45
N TRP A 150 25.11 48.17 -20.48
CA TRP A 150 26.31 48.71 -21.12
C TRP A 150 26.16 50.22 -21.35
N ASP A 151 27.23 50.97 -21.13
CA ASP A 151 27.34 52.40 -21.48
C ASP A 151 28.29 52.58 -22.69
N SER A 152 27.88 53.45 -23.60
CA SER A 152 28.61 53.94 -24.76
C SER A 152 30.04 54.47 -24.53
N ASN A 153 30.45 54.86 -23.31
CA ASN A 153 31.78 55.45 -23.05
C ASN A 153 32.88 54.45 -22.62
N ASP A 154 32.55 53.20 -22.31
CA ASP A 154 33.45 52.31 -21.57
C ASP A 154 34.37 51.46 -22.48
N SER A 155 34.66 51.95 -23.68
CA SER A 155 35.51 51.31 -24.69
C SER A 155 36.86 52.02 -24.85
N ASN A 156 37.54 52.30 -23.74
CA ASN A 156 38.96 52.61 -23.72
C ASN A 156 39.51 52.29 -22.33
N ASP A 157 39.90 51.04 -22.10
CA ASP A 157 41.06 50.76 -21.24
C ASP A 157 41.63 49.37 -21.53
N SER A 158 42.79 49.41 -22.18
CA SER A 158 43.80 48.36 -22.25
C SER A 158 44.51 48.19 -20.89
N ASN A 159 44.79 46.93 -20.55
CA ASN A 159 45.69 46.38 -19.52
C ASN A 159 45.00 45.81 -18.27
N ASP A 160 45.03 44.48 -18.15
CA ASP A 160 45.90 43.89 -17.13
C ASP A 160 46.32 42.45 -17.47
N SER A 161 47.61 42.24 -17.27
CA SER A 161 48.44 41.07 -17.58
C SER A 161 48.47 40.04 -16.46
N ASN A 162 48.58 38.74 -16.79
CA ASN A 162 49.67 37.87 -16.32
C ASN A 162 49.53 36.39 -16.78
N SER A 163 50.40 35.95 -17.71
CA SER A 163 51.12 34.66 -17.64
C SER A 163 52.27 34.62 -18.67
N THR A 164 53.45 35.06 -18.21
CA THR A 164 54.80 34.50 -18.45
C THR A 164 55.02 33.50 -19.60
N ASN A 165 55.84 33.81 -20.62
CA ASN A 165 57.32 33.64 -20.59
C ASN A 165 58.00 33.88 -21.97
N ASN A 166 59.14 34.59 -21.90
CA ASN A 166 60.33 34.60 -22.78
C ASN A 166 60.15 35.14 -24.22
N SER A 167 60.93 36.09 -24.75
CA SER A 167 62.36 36.36 -24.55
C SER A 167 62.80 37.77 -25.01
N THR A 168 63.78 38.31 -24.27
CA THR A 168 64.88 39.22 -24.67
C THR A 168 64.63 40.67 -25.11
N ASN A 169 64.89 41.55 -24.14
CA ASN A 169 65.84 42.68 -24.14
C ASN A 169 65.55 44.00 -24.90
N ASN A 170 65.26 44.99 -24.04
CA ASN A 170 65.94 46.28 -23.87
C ASN A 170 65.42 47.53 -24.61
N SER A 171 64.90 48.45 -23.77
CA SER A 171 65.13 49.91 -23.72
C SER A 171 64.93 50.71 -25.02
N THR A 172 64.11 51.75 -25.10
CA THR A 172 63.83 52.81 -24.12
C THR A 172 62.68 53.66 -24.62
N ASN A 173 61.99 54.30 -23.68
CA ASN A 173 60.87 55.21 -23.89
C ASN A 173 61.10 56.33 -24.91
N ASN A 174 59.95 56.73 -25.46
CA ASN A 174 59.56 58.04 -25.95
C ASN A 174 59.74 58.38 -27.44
N LYS A 175 58.56 58.60 -28.02
CA LYS A 175 58.21 59.67 -28.97
C LYS A 175 58.56 59.40 -30.44
N ARG A 176 57.51 58.97 -31.14
CA ARG A 176 57.13 59.33 -32.53
C ARG A 176 58.21 59.17 -33.62
N VAL A 177 57.89 58.28 -34.58
CA VAL A 177 57.88 58.51 -36.05
C VAL A 177 58.98 57.83 -36.92
N ILE A 178 58.49 56.94 -37.82
CA ILE A 178 58.82 56.67 -39.26
C ILE A 178 60.15 55.98 -39.68
N TYR A 179 60.06 55.04 -40.64
CA TYR A 179 60.65 55.07 -42.00
C TYR A 179 59.86 54.14 -42.93
N GLY A 180 59.64 54.37 -44.23
CA GLY A 180 59.98 55.42 -45.19
C GLY A 180 59.39 54.97 -46.55
N LYS A 181 58.63 55.80 -47.28
CA LYS A 181 59.03 56.91 -48.15
C LYS A 181 59.48 56.54 -49.58
N GLU A 182 59.32 55.32 -50.08
CA GLU A 182 59.65 55.03 -51.50
C GLU A 182 58.49 54.65 -52.42
N THR A 183 57.21 54.75 -52.00
CA THR A 183 56.15 54.42 -52.98
C THR A 183 54.88 55.25 -53.01
N ILE A 184 54.51 56.07 -52.02
CA ILE A 184 53.30 56.92 -52.19
C ILE A 184 53.44 58.27 -51.48
N VAL A 185 54.51 59.00 -51.81
CA VAL A 185 54.63 60.45 -51.59
C VAL A 185 54.12 61.31 -52.76
N PRO A 186 53.91 60.86 -54.01
CA PRO A 186 53.45 61.77 -55.06
C PRO A 186 51.97 61.62 -55.47
N LEU A 187 51.10 61.08 -54.61
CA LEU A 187 49.64 61.17 -54.75
C LEU A 187 49.08 61.84 -53.48
N ILE A 188 49.45 63.11 -53.28
CA ILE A 188 48.55 64.22 -53.62
C ILE A 188 47.45 64.24 -52.54
N GLU A 189 47.65 64.90 -51.40
CA GLU A 189 47.85 66.36 -51.33
C GLU A 189 46.99 67.07 -52.37
N GLU A 190 45.67 67.05 -52.20
CA GLU A 190 44.84 68.26 -52.27
C GLU A 190 43.42 67.96 -51.80
N ASN A 191 42.89 68.88 -51.01
CA ASN A 191 41.49 68.94 -50.62
C ASN A 191 40.57 68.67 -51.81
N MET A 192 39.84 67.55 -51.86
CA MET A 192 38.53 67.53 -52.52
C MET A 192 37.56 66.54 -51.88
N LYS A 193 36.41 67.10 -51.50
CA LYS A 193 35.12 66.42 -51.36
C LYS A 193 34.82 65.67 -52.66
N THR A 194 34.38 64.42 -52.57
CA THR A 194 33.44 63.71 -53.48
C THR A 194 33.28 62.30 -52.90
N SER A 195 32.13 61.89 -52.36
CA SER A 195 30.87 61.50 -53.02
C SER A 195 31.00 60.33 -54.00
N SER A 196 31.36 59.15 -53.46
CA SER A 196 31.02 57.78 -53.92
C SER A 196 31.47 57.31 -55.31
N ILE A 197 31.35 55.98 -55.50
CA ILE A 197 31.52 55.11 -56.71
C ILE A 197 32.86 54.34 -56.63
N VAL A 198 32.97 53.10 -56.09
CA VAL A 198 32.33 51.78 -56.38
C VAL A 198 32.53 51.42 -57.88
N ILE A 199 32.97 50.26 -58.36
CA ILE A 199 32.45 48.88 -58.26
C ILE A 199 33.41 47.92 -59.03
N SER A 200 33.53 46.66 -58.61
CA SER A 200 33.38 45.48 -59.49
C SER A 200 32.86 44.33 -58.60
N ASP A 201 31.56 44.01 -58.62
CA ASP A 201 30.76 43.22 -59.59
C ASP A 201 30.93 41.69 -59.44
N ILE A 202 29.93 40.81 -59.48
CA ILE A 202 28.46 40.84 -59.37
C ILE A 202 28.06 39.34 -59.28
N THR A 203 27.12 38.98 -58.41
CA THR A 203 25.93 38.18 -58.81
C THR A 203 24.78 38.47 -57.85
N ALA A 204 23.85 39.28 -58.35
CA ALA A 204 22.41 39.38 -58.03
C ALA A 204 21.96 39.74 -56.59
N PHE A 205 21.94 41.05 -56.32
CA PHE A 205 20.82 41.79 -55.69
C PHE A 205 19.66 41.91 -56.72
N PRO A 206 18.36 42.20 -56.38
CA PRO A 206 17.84 43.11 -55.34
C PRO A 206 16.72 42.46 -54.48
N MET A 207 16.13 43.07 -53.45
CA MET A 207 15.93 44.48 -53.11
C MET A 207 16.47 44.75 -51.71
N PHE A 208 17.60 45.43 -51.60
CA PHE A 208 17.59 46.85 -51.24
C PHE A 208 16.58 47.18 -50.12
N ILE A 209 17.13 47.30 -48.90
CA ILE A 209 16.89 48.42 -47.98
C ILE A 209 15.58 48.32 -47.17
N LYS A 210 15.62 48.37 -45.84
CA LYS A 210 16.04 49.55 -45.07
C LYS A 210 16.20 49.14 -43.60
N SER A 211 17.31 49.26 -42.90
CA SER A 211 18.65 49.74 -43.21
C SER A 211 19.44 49.53 -41.91
N LEU A 212 20.55 48.79 -41.95
CA LEU A 212 21.88 49.23 -41.47
C LEU A 212 22.78 48.20 -40.79
N SER A 213 22.31 47.05 -40.32
CA SER A 213 23.17 46.12 -39.57
C SER A 213 23.68 44.90 -40.34
N ASP A 214 23.54 44.89 -41.66
CA ASP A 214 24.37 44.03 -42.52
C ASP A 214 25.68 44.73 -42.96
N LEU A 215 25.94 45.96 -42.49
CA LEU A 215 27.02 46.78 -43.06
C LEU A 215 28.35 46.79 -42.30
N ILE A 216 28.54 46.07 -41.19
CA ILE A 216 29.88 46.00 -40.56
C ILE A 216 30.18 44.56 -40.10
N ILE A 217 30.95 43.87 -40.94
CA ILE A 217 31.74 42.65 -40.70
C ILE A 217 31.06 41.30 -40.97
N LYS A 218 31.31 40.81 -42.18
CA LYS A 218 31.52 39.39 -42.47
C LYS A 218 32.88 38.97 -41.94
N GLU A 219 32.92 38.27 -40.81
CA GLU A 219 33.88 37.18 -40.61
C GLU A 219 33.30 36.18 -39.59
N LYS A 220 33.19 34.91 -40.01
CA LYS A 220 32.84 33.81 -39.10
C LYS A 220 33.94 33.67 -38.03
N LYS A 221 33.71 34.20 -36.84
CA LYS A 221 34.32 33.71 -35.59
C LYS A 221 33.24 33.45 -34.56
N LYS A 222 33.33 32.29 -33.89
CA LYS A 222 32.50 31.94 -32.72
C LYS A 222 32.67 33.04 -31.66
N LEU A 223 31.68 33.92 -31.55
CA LEU A 223 31.57 34.87 -30.45
C LEU A 223 31.05 34.10 -29.23
N LYS A 224 31.92 33.92 -28.23
CA LYS A 224 31.59 33.29 -26.95
C LYS A 224 31.54 34.32 -25.79
N ASP A 225 31.64 35.61 -26.11
CA ASP A 225 31.67 36.71 -25.15
C ASP A 225 30.47 37.64 -25.35
N ARG A 226 29.87 38.12 -24.26
CA ARG A 226 28.75 39.09 -24.25
C ARG A 226 29.14 40.52 -24.65
N ASN A 227 30.36 40.74 -25.13
CA ASN A 227 30.85 42.07 -25.51
C ASN A 227 30.33 42.44 -26.91
N VAL A 228 29.06 42.83 -26.99
CA VAL A 228 28.50 43.45 -28.20
C VAL A 228 28.75 44.96 -28.11
N ASN A 229 29.82 45.43 -28.73
CA ASN A 229 30.07 46.87 -28.85
C ASN A 229 29.24 47.41 -30.02
N PHE A 230 28.21 48.20 -29.72
CA PHE A 230 27.48 48.98 -30.73
C PHE A 230 28.22 50.30 -30.96
N GLU A 231 28.58 50.61 -32.20
CA GLU A 231 29.13 51.92 -32.53
C GLU A 231 28.07 53.02 -32.36
N VAL A 232 28.46 54.18 -31.82
CA VAL A 232 27.57 55.34 -31.56
C VAL A 232 26.82 55.77 -32.83
N GLU A 233 27.42 55.61 -34.02
CA GLU A 233 26.76 55.87 -35.30
C GLU A 233 25.60 54.91 -35.59
N GLN A 234 25.71 53.62 -35.24
CA GLN A 234 24.65 52.63 -35.47
C GLN A 234 23.44 52.87 -34.56
N LEU A 235 23.67 53.23 -33.30
CA LEU A 235 22.61 53.56 -32.35
C LEU A 235 21.86 54.84 -32.73
N SER A 236 22.56 55.83 -33.27
CA SER A 236 21.93 57.10 -33.70
C SER A 236 20.89 56.95 -34.82
N LYS A 237 20.99 55.88 -35.63
CA LYS A 237 20.07 55.58 -36.74
C LYS A 237 18.78 54.88 -36.30
N LEU A 238 18.72 54.38 -35.06
CA LEU A 238 17.56 53.66 -34.51
C LEU A 238 16.50 54.61 -33.92
N PHE A 239 16.86 55.85 -33.60
CA PHE A 239 15.97 56.83 -32.99
C PHE A 239 15.34 57.74 -34.05
N ASN A 240 14.01 57.76 -34.13
CA ASN A 240 13.28 58.85 -34.78
C ASN A 240 13.34 60.10 -33.87
N TYR A 241 13.35 61.32 -34.44
CA TYR A 241 13.57 62.61 -33.74
C TYR A 241 12.68 62.90 -32.51
N GLN A 242 11.70 62.05 -32.17
CA GLN A 242 10.74 62.24 -31.07
C GLN A 242 10.76 61.14 -29.98
N GLU A 243 11.49 60.03 -30.14
CA GLU A 243 11.50 58.93 -29.15
C GLU A 243 12.87 58.81 -28.47
N ASN A 244 12.90 58.65 -27.14
CA ASN A 244 14.13 58.49 -26.34
C ASN A 244 14.32 57.05 -25.81
N ILE A 245 13.36 56.15 -26.09
CA ILE A 245 13.38 54.74 -25.68
C ILE A 245 13.03 53.87 -26.90
N VAL A 246 13.91 52.92 -27.24
CA VAL A 246 13.71 51.98 -28.37
C VAL A 246 13.82 50.53 -27.87
N TYR A 247 12.96 49.66 -28.39
CA TYR A 247 12.93 48.22 -28.08
C TYR A 247 13.42 47.40 -29.27
N ILE A 248 14.35 46.49 -29.03
CA ILE A 248 14.96 45.65 -30.08
C ILE A 248 14.85 44.18 -29.66
N LYS A 249 14.50 43.29 -30.57
CA LYS A 249 14.47 41.84 -30.27
C LYS A 249 15.89 41.31 -30.10
N ASN A 250 16.05 40.33 -29.21
CA ASN A 250 17.33 39.66 -28.97
C ASN A 250 17.58 38.56 -30.03
N GLU A 251 17.74 38.94 -31.32
CA GLU A 251 17.74 38.00 -32.46
C GLU A 251 19.09 37.33 -32.79
N HIS A 252 20.20 37.68 -32.10
CA HIS A 252 21.54 37.27 -32.55
C HIS A 252 22.54 36.81 -31.49
N VAL A 253 22.10 36.48 -30.28
CA VAL A 253 22.96 35.80 -29.31
C VAL A 253 22.70 34.30 -29.46
N ASN A 254 23.74 33.47 -29.60
CA ASN A 254 23.62 32.00 -29.55
C ASN A 254 23.10 31.61 -28.15
N ASN A 255 21.80 31.78 -27.93
CA ASN A 255 21.15 31.64 -26.64
C ASN A 255 20.80 30.18 -26.43
N ASN A 256 21.43 29.56 -25.42
CA ASN A 256 21.09 28.19 -25.05
C ASN A 256 19.77 28.11 -24.23
N SER A 257 19.28 29.24 -23.70
CA SER A 257 18.05 29.28 -22.90
C SER A 257 16.82 29.70 -23.72
N LEU A 258 15.84 28.79 -23.78
CA LEU A 258 14.58 28.95 -24.53
C LEU A 258 13.77 30.17 -24.06
N ILE A 259 13.93 30.60 -22.80
CA ILE A 259 13.21 31.75 -22.24
C ILE A 259 13.76 33.09 -22.75
N GLU A 260 15.08 33.21 -22.89
CA GLU A 260 15.72 34.43 -23.42
C GLU A 260 15.44 34.56 -24.92
N GLU A 261 15.46 33.45 -25.66
CA GLU A 261 15.13 33.44 -27.08
C GLU A 261 13.67 33.82 -27.35
N LYS A 262 12.72 33.40 -26.50
CA LYS A 262 11.27 33.67 -26.69
C LYS A 262 10.79 34.98 -26.05
N ASN A 263 11.36 35.39 -24.92
CA ASN A 263 10.89 36.54 -24.14
C ASN A 263 11.93 37.67 -24.03
N GLY A 264 13.14 37.48 -24.57
CA GLY A 264 14.23 38.44 -24.49
C GLY A 264 14.11 39.62 -25.46
N PHE A 265 14.42 40.81 -24.97
CA PHE A 265 14.57 42.02 -25.76
C PHE A 265 15.55 42.99 -25.11
N ILE A 266 16.02 43.93 -25.90
CA ILE A 266 16.98 44.97 -25.53
C ILE A 266 16.24 46.31 -25.48
N ILE A 267 16.51 47.09 -24.44
CA ILE A 267 16.00 48.44 -24.25
C ILE A 267 17.17 49.40 -24.43
N VAL A 268 17.06 50.34 -25.37
CA VAL A 268 18.04 51.40 -25.59
C VAL A 268 17.45 52.71 -25.10
N LEU A 269 18.11 53.33 -24.12
CA LEU A 269 17.75 54.63 -23.56
C LEU A 269 18.74 55.69 -24.05
N LYS A 270 18.23 56.78 -24.62
CA LYS A 270 19.03 57.94 -25.01
C LYS A 270 19.09 58.96 -23.86
N LEU A 271 20.30 59.35 -23.47
CA LEU A 271 20.56 60.35 -22.42
C LEU A 271 20.97 61.70 -23.03
N CYS A 272 20.97 62.76 -22.21
CA CYS A 272 21.52 64.06 -22.57
C CYS A 272 22.98 63.92 -23.07
N ASN A 273 23.37 64.66 -24.12
CA ASN A 273 24.69 64.65 -24.76
C ASN A 273 25.03 63.41 -25.64
N ASN A 274 24.06 62.78 -26.30
CA ASN A 274 24.27 61.63 -27.20
C ASN A 274 24.92 60.39 -26.53
N ARG A 275 24.70 60.21 -25.23
CA ARG A 275 25.06 58.98 -24.51
C ARG A 275 23.91 57.98 -24.55
N TYR A 276 24.22 56.69 -24.61
CA TYR A 276 23.22 55.63 -24.68
C TYR A 276 23.45 54.58 -23.60
N LEU A 277 22.37 54.17 -22.93
CA LEU A 277 22.35 53.02 -22.04
C LEU A 277 21.58 51.88 -22.70
N VAL A 278 22.18 50.70 -22.73
CA VAL A 278 21.60 49.51 -23.34
C VAL A 278 21.37 48.47 -22.25
N PHE A 279 20.10 48.15 -21.99
CA PHE A 279 19.71 47.09 -21.07
C PHE A 279 19.33 45.83 -21.83
N GLN A 280 19.96 44.71 -21.51
CA GLN A 280 19.60 43.39 -22.03
C GLN A 280 18.86 42.60 -20.96
N GLY A 281 17.80 41.89 -21.35
CA GLY A 281 16.97 41.14 -20.42
C GLY A 281 15.80 40.44 -21.09
N PHE A 282 14.85 39.97 -20.28
CA PHE A 282 13.64 39.31 -20.76
C PHE A 282 12.40 39.77 -20.02
N ALA A 283 11.25 39.70 -20.70
CA ALA A 283 9.95 39.94 -20.08
C ALA A 283 9.65 38.86 -19.03
N LYS A 284 9.28 39.28 -17.82
CA LYS A 284 8.63 38.43 -16.83
C LYS A 284 7.34 37.86 -17.42
N ASP A 285 7.01 36.64 -17.00
CA ASP A 285 5.76 35.98 -17.36
C ASP A 285 4.62 36.66 -16.59
N ASP A 286 4.13 37.77 -17.13
CA ASP A 286 3.03 38.53 -16.52
C ASP A 286 1.76 38.35 -17.34
N THR A 287 0.67 38.18 -16.60
CA THR A 287 -0.65 37.95 -17.15
C THR A 287 -1.10 39.16 -17.96
N MET A 288 -1.92 38.93 -18.98
CA MET A 288 -2.59 39.98 -19.74
C MET A 288 -3.31 41.01 -18.84
N GLU A 289 -3.52 40.79 -17.54
CA GLU A 289 -4.14 41.78 -16.64
C GLU A 289 -3.49 43.17 -16.65
N LEU A 290 -2.20 43.29 -17.00
CA LEU A 290 -1.55 44.59 -17.18
C LEU A 290 -2.11 45.45 -18.33
N TYR A 291 -2.81 44.87 -19.30
CA TYR A 291 -3.53 45.65 -20.32
C TYR A 291 -4.62 46.55 -19.69
N LYS A 292 -5.16 46.15 -18.53
CA LYS A 292 -6.24 46.88 -17.85
C LYS A 292 -5.75 48.12 -17.13
N THR A 293 -4.47 48.15 -16.75
CA THR A 293 -3.92 49.16 -15.83
C THR A 293 -2.99 50.16 -16.50
N ASN A 294 -2.39 49.83 -17.65
CA ASN A 294 -1.46 50.73 -18.34
C ASN A 294 -2.00 51.24 -19.69
N ASN A 295 -2.12 52.57 -19.81
CA ASN A 295 -2.65 53.24 -21.01
C ASN A 295 -1.84 52.98 -22.29
N TYR A 296 -0.51 52.81 -22.20
CA TYR A 296 0.36 52.60 -23.36
C TYR A 296 0.19 51.20 -23.95
N ILE A 297 0.18 50.15 -23.10
CA ILE A 297 -0.09 48.77 -23.54
C ILE A 297 -1.53 48.65 -24.03
N HIS A 298 -2.48 49.26 -23.32
CA HIS A 298 -3.91 49.23 -23.69
C HIS A 298 -4.14 49.77 -25.11
N TYR A 299 -3.53 50.91 -25.44
CA TYR A 299 -3.67 51.53 -26.76
C TYR A 299 -3.09 50.65 -27.89
N LYS A 300 -1.87 50.12 -27.72
CA LYS A 300 -1.25 49.21 -28.70
C LYS A 300 -2.04 47.91 -28.87
N TYR A 301 -2.51 47.32 -27.76
CA TYR A 301 -3.31 46.09 -27.78
C TYR A 301 -4.63 46.28 -28.54
N LYS A 302 -5.33 47.41 -28.32
CA LYS A 302 -6.56 47.75 -29.04
C LYS A 302 -6.33 47.82 -30.55
N GLN A 303 -5.25 48.48 -30.98
CA GLN A 303 -4.89 48.54 -32.40
C GLN A 303 -4.58 47.17 -33.00
N ILE A 304 -3.91 46.27 -32.26
CA ILE A 304 -3.66 44.90 -32.72
C ILE A 304 -4.99 44.14 -32.86
N ARG A 305 -5.88 44.26 -31.88
CA ARG A 305 -7.21 43.60 -31.91
C ARG A 305 -8.04 44.02 -33.12
N ASP A 306 -8.06 45.31 -33.43
CA ASP A 306 -8.83 45.86 -34.56
C ASP A 306 -8.30 45.32 -35.92
N ASN A 307 -6.99 45.08 -36.05
CA ASN A 307 -6.35 44.53 -37.25
C ASN A 307 -6.52 42.99 -37.42
N VAL A 308 -7.04 42.28 -36.41
CA VAL A 308 -7.19 40.81 -36.41
C VAL A 308 -8.68 40.41 -36.50
N SER A 309 -9.53 41.33 -36.98
CA SER A 309 -10.98 41.24 -36.98
C SER A 309 -11.62 40.18 -37.91
N ASP A 310 -10.85 39.36 -38.63
CA ASP A 310 -11.39 38.34 -39.57
C ASP A 310 -11.33 36.88 -39.08
N LEU A 311 -10.70 36.56 -37.94
CA LEU A 311 -10.43 35.17 -37.51
C LEU A 311 -11.48 34.59 -36.53
N THR A 312 -11.80 33.30 -36.57
CA THR A 312 -12.63 32.62 -35.55
C THR A 312 -11.82 32.32 -34.27
N ASN A 313 -12.42 32.42 -33.07
CA ASN A 313 -11.74 32.25 -31.75
C ASN A 313 -10.61 33.26 -31.40
N LYS A 314 -10.71 34.51 -31.87
CA LYS A 314 -9.69 35.58 -31.68
C LYS A 314 -9.22 35.75 -30.23
N ASP A 315 -10.14 35.71 -29.26
CA ASP A 315 -9.83 36.06 -27.87
C ASP A 315 -8.97 35.01 -27.14
N ASN A 316 -8.99 33.74 -27.58
CA ASN A 316 -8.13 32.70 -27.01
C ASN A 316 -6.71 32.75 -27.56
N TYR A 317 -6.57 33.04 -28.85
CA TYR A 317 -5.26 33.13 -29.49
C TYR A 317 -4.55 34.46 -29.20
N LEU A 318 -5.28 35.57 -28.95
CA LEU A 318 -4.69 36.82 -28.47
C LEU A 318 -3.98 36.66 -27.11
N LYS A 319 -4.28 35.61 -26.33
CA LYS A 319 -3.58 35.26 -25.08
C LYS A 319 -2.19 34.65 -25.31
N ILE A 320 -1.83 34.29 -26.54
CA ILE A 320 -0.50 33.80 -26.92
C ILE A 320 0.51 34.96 -27.05
N LEU A 321 0.04 36.19 -27.25
CA LEU A 321 0.92 37.32 -27.50
C LEU A 321 1.75 37.63 -26.25
N ASN A 322 3.06 37.50 -26.43
CA ASN A 322 4.03 37.92 -25.42
C ASN A 322 4.19 39.44 -25.45
N ILE A 323 4.47 40.01 -24.28
CA ILE A 323 4.73 41.45 -24.11
C ILE A 323 5.85 41.93 -25.04
N ARG A 324 6.88 41.09 -25.24
CA ARG A 324 7.95 41.35 -26.21
C ARG A 324 7.43 41.70 -27.59
N ASP A 325 6.53 40.89 -28.13
CA ASP A 325 6.05 41.02 -29.50
C ASP A 325 5.17 42.27 -29.65
N ILE A 326 4.48 42.69 -28.58
CA ILE A 326 3.68 43.92 -28.51
C ILE A 326 4.57 45.18 -28.46
N LEU A 327 5.71 45.10 -27.77
CA LEU A 327 6.62 46.24 -27.60
C LEU A 327 7.53 46.46 -28.82
N THR A 328 8.02 45.38 -29.44
CA THR A 328 9.05 45.41 -30.49
C THR A 328 8.50 45.58 -31.92
N ASN A 329 7.32 45.02 -32.22
CA ASN A 329 6.79 45.01 -33.59
C ASN A 329 5.71 46.08 -33.81
N SER A 330 5.47 46.44 -35.08
CA SER A 330 4.31 47.26 -35.43
C SER A 330 3.00 46.45 -35.31
N PRO A 331 1.85 47.09 -35.05
CA PRO A 331 0.57 46.39 -34.94
C PRO A 331 0.20 45.54 -36.17
N LYS A 332 0.65 45.94 -37.36
CA LYS A 332 0.41 45.20 -38.61
C LYS A 332 1.27 43.93 -38.71
N ASP A 333 2.52 43.99 -38.27
CA ASP A 333 3.45 42.85 -38.30
C ASP A 333 3.03 41.78 -37.27
N VAL A 334 2.48 42.22 -36.13
CA VAL A 334 1.90 41.30 -35.14
C VAL A 334 0.68 40.58 -35.73
N ALA A 335 -0.19 41.31 -36.45
CA ALA A 335 -1.38 40.73 -37.07
C ALA A 335 -1.04 39.73 -38.19
N THR A 336 0.01 39.97 -38.97
CA THR A 336 0.45 39.03 -40.03
C THR A 336 1.09 37.77 -39.44
N ALA A 337 1.98 37.92 -38.45
CA ALA A 337 2.56 36.78 -37.73
C ALA A 337 1.49 35.92 -37.05
N PHE A 338 0.42 36.55 -36.56
CA PHE A 338 -0.72 35.86 -35.96
C PHE A 338 -1.50 35.02 -36.98
N LYS A 339 -1.79 35.57 -38.16
CA LYS A 339 -2.45 34.83 -39.25
C LYS A 339 -1.66 33.57 -39.61
N ASN A 340 -0.33 33.66 -39.68
CA ASN A 340 0.55 32.52 -39.99
C ASN A 340 0.51 31.42 -38.91
N LYS A 341 0.47 31.79 -37.62
CA LYS A 341 0.35 30.82 -36.51
C LYS A 341 -1.01 30.12 -36.51
N TYR A 342 -2.07 30.84 -36.87
CA TYR A 342 -3.41 30.25 -36.98
C TYR A 342 -3.48 29.23 -38.13
N THR A 343 -2.90 29.56 -39.29
CA THR A 343 -2.84 28.60 -40.42
C THR A 343 -2.03 27.35 -40.08
N ASP A 344 -0.96 27.51 -39.29
CA ASP A 344 -0.15 26.38 -38.83
C ASP A 344 -0.94 25.47 -37.85
N TYR A 345 -1.69 26.06 -36.92
CA TYR A 345 -2.60 25.31 -36.05
C TYR A 345 -3.66 24.52 -36.84
N THR A 346 -4.28 25.12 -37.86
CA THR A 346 -5.27 24.41 -38.69
C THR A 346 -4.63 23.22 -39.42
N LEU A 347 -3.42 23.37 -39.94
CA LEU A 347 -2.67 22.29 -40.60
C LEU A 347 -2.28 21.17 -39.62
N LEU A 348 -1.96 21.49 -38.36
CA LEU A 348 -1.64 20.49 -37.33
C LEU A 348 -2.89 19.72 -36.89
N LYS A 349 -4.06 20.36 -36.83
CA LYS A 349 -5.33 19.75 -36.42
C LYS A 349 -5.86 18.74 -37.45
N GLU A 350 -5.57 18.93 -38.73
CA GLU A 350 -5.99 18.01 -39.80
C GLU A 350 -5.14 16.72 -39.88
N LYS A 351 -4.00 16.66 -39.19
CA LYS A 351 -3.11 15.49 -39.21
C LYS A 351 -3.63 14.34 -38.37
N GLN A 352 -3.35 13.11 -38.79
CA GLN A 352 -3.59 11.93 -37.95
C GLN A 352 -2.67 11.94 -36.72
N ILE A 353 -3.17 11.47 -35.57
CA ILE A 353 -2.46 11.44 -34.29
C ILE A 353 -1.06 10.81 -34.38
N GLY A 354 -0.89 9.72 -35.14
CA GLY A 354 0.42 9.08 -35.31
C GLY A 354 1.44 9.95 -36.05
N GLN A 355 0.99 10.72 -37.05
CA GLN A 355 1.85 11.66 -37.79
C GLN A 355 2.21 12.86 -36.91
N LEU A 356 1.24 13.37 -36.16
CA LEU A 356 1.45 14.47 -35.22
C LEU A 356 2.46 14.14 -34.12
N ILE A 357 2.39 12.93 -33.53
CA ILE A 357 3.33 12.48 -32.51
C ILE A 357 4.76 12.38 -33.08
N ASN A 358 4.91 11.84 -34.29
CA ASN A 358 6.23 11.71 -34.92
C ASN A 358 6.84 13.08 -35.25
N GLU A 359 6.04 14.00 -35.80
CA GLU A 359 6.48 15.36 -36.07
C GLU A 359 6.84 16.11 -34.78
N PHE A 360 6.03 15.95 -33.73
CA PHE A 360 6.31 16.53 -32.42
C PHE A 360 7.60 15.98 -31.79
N LEU A 361 7.87 14.68 -31.88
CA LEU A 361 9.07 14.09 -31.29
C LEU A 361 10.36 14.50 -32.02
N LEU A 362 10.30 14.59 -33.36
CA LEU A 362 11.42 15.00 -34.21
C LEU A 362 11.64 16.53 -34.22
N ALA A 363 10.66 17.31 -33.79
CA ALA A 363 10.74 18.76 -33.73
C ALA A 363 11.84 19.28 -32.79
N SER A 364 12.36 20.47 -33.11
CA SER A 364 13.29 21.22 -32.25
C SER A 364 12.62 21.60 -30.92
N LYS A 365 13.42 21.95 -29.89
CA LYS A 365 12.89 22.39 -28.58
C LYS A 365 11.87 23.54 -28.74
N TYR A 366 12.21 24.49 -29.60
CA TYR A 366 11.35 25.63 -29.93
C TYR A 366 10.05 25.20 -30.60
N ARG A 367 10.12 24.31 -31.59
CA ARG A 367 8.95 23.85 -32.32
C ARG A 367 8.02 22.99 -31.46
N LYS A 368 8.57 22.20 -30.53
CA LYS A 368 7.78 21.46 -29.51
C LYS A 368 6.97 22.41 -28.63
N LEU A 369 7.60 23.49 -28.16
CA LEU A 369 6.92 24.52 -27.38
C LEU A 369 5.79 25.18 -28.18
N GLU A 370 6.04 25.54 -29.44
CA GLU A 370 5.01 26.12 -30.31
C GLU A 370 3.80 25.20 -30.47
N ILE A 371 4.03 23.93 -30.83
CA ILE A 371 2.96 22.95 -31.02
C ILE A 371 2.09 22.83 -29.76
N LEU A 372 2.72 22.68 -28.57
CA LEU A 372 1.98 22.63 -27.30
C LEU A 372 1.16 23.89 -27.06
N THR A 373 1.74 25.08 -27.27
CA THR A 373 1.02 26.35 -27.08
C THR A 373 -0.15 26.53 -28.05
N LEU A 374 -0.03 26.05 -29.29
CA LEU A 374 -1.10 26.12 -30.28
C LEU A 374 -2.28 25.22 -29.89
N PHE A 375 -2.03 23.99 -29.43
CA PHE A 375 -3.10 23.09 -28.99
C PHE A 375 -3.76 23.52 -27.66
N LEU A 376 -3.00 24.10 -26.72
CA LEU A 376 -3.54 24.65 -25.46
C LEU A 376 -4.47 25.87 -25.66
N CYS A 377 -4.47 26.45 -26.87
CA CYS A 377 -5.36 27.52 -27.29
C CYS A 377 -6.64 27.05 -27.98
N GLY A 378 -6.69 25.77 -28.35
CA GLY A 378 -7.84 25.15 -29.00
C GLY A 378 -8.96 24.79 -28.03
N ASP A 379 -9.82 23.88 -28.46
CA ASP A 379 -10.96 23.39 -27.69
C ASP A 379 -10.53 22.30 -26.68
N GLU A 380 -11.46 21.78 -25.88
CA GLU A 380 -11.15 20.79 -24.83
C GLU A 380 -10.39 19.55 -25.36
N ASN A 381 -10.76 19.06 -26.55
CA ASN A 381 -10.07 17.94 -27.20
C ASN A 381 -8.63 18.28 -27.60
N ASP A 382 -8.39 19.51 -28.04
CA ASP A 382 -7.05 19.99 -28.42
C ASP A 382 -6.17 20.13 -27.18
N ILE A 383 -6.74 20.59 -26.06
CA ILE A 383 -6.06 20.66 -24.76
C ILE A 383 -5.68 19.27 -24.26
N LYS A 384 -6.60 18.28 -24.35
CA LYS A 384 -6.31 16.87 -24.03
C LYS A 384 -5.19 16.32 -24.90
N LEU A 385 -5.20 16.63 -26.20
CA LEU A 385 -4.14 16.22 -27.14
C LEU A 385 -2.79 16.86 -26.79
N ALA A 386 -2.77 18.13 -26.35
CA ALA A 386 -1.56 18.80 -25.86
C ALA A 386 -0.98 18.08 -24.64
N TYR A 387 -1.84 17.67 -23.70
CA TYR A 387 -1.40 16.89 -22.53
C TYR A 387 -0.84 15.52 -22.95
N ILE A 388 -1.48 14.81 -23.87
CA ILE A 388 -0.96 13.52 -24.39
C ILE A 388 0.41 13.70 -25.04
N LEU A 389 0.62 14.75 -25.84
CA LEU A 389 1.92 15.05 -26.44
C LEU A 389 2.97 15.38 -25.35
N TYR A 390 2.57 16.11 -24.32
CA TYR A 390 3.42 16.42 -23.16
C TYR A 390 3.79 15.17 -22.36
N ASP A 391 2.86 14.26 -22.12
CA ASP A 391 3.11 13.01 -21.39
C ASP A 391 4.01 12.06 -22.21
N ILE A 392 3.83 12.00 -23.53
CA ILE A 392 4.74 11.28 -24.43
C ILE A 392 6.17 11.87 -24.35
N LEU A 393 6.29 13.20 -24.25
CA LEU A 393 7.58 13.85 -24.05
C LEU A 393 8.19 13.45 -22.71
N LYS A 394 7.40 13.45 -21.64
CA LYS A 394 7.80 13.04 -20.27
C LYS A 394 8.31 11.60 -20.24
N MET A 395 7.66 10.67 -20.95
CA MET A 395 8.10 9.27 -21.01
C MET A 395 9.38 9.04 -21.82
N LYS A 396 9.60 9.83 -22.88
CA LYS A 396 10.71 9.62 -23.83
C LYS A 396 11.94 10.48 -23.56
N ASP A 397 11.87 11.41 -22.59
CA ASP A 397 12.97 12.33 -22.34
C ASP A 397 14.12 11.67 -21.57
N LYS A 398 15.33 11.81 -22.12
CA LYS A 398 16.60 11.35 -21.51
C LYS A 398 17.59 12.51 -21.27
N LYS A 399 17.20 13.77 -21.59
CA LYS A 399 18.13 14.93 -21.68
C LYS A 399 17.54 16.25 -21.14
N ASP A 400 16.74 16.22 -20.08
CA ASP A 400 16.17 17.40 -19.39
C ASP A 400 15.44 18.42 -20.30
N ILE A 401 14.92 17.99 -21.44
CA ILE A 401 14.21 18.83 -22.42
C ILE A 401 12.84 19.26 -21.85
N LEU A 402 12.20 18.39 -21.07
CA LEU A 402 10.88 18.59 -20.48
C LEU A 402 10.84 19.84 -19.59
N ILE A 403 11.85 20.01 -18.72
CA ILE A 403 11.94 21.13 -17.79
C ILE A 403 12.10 22.45 -18.56
N ASP A 404 12.94 22.46 -19.59
CA ASP A 404 13.17 23.65 -20.43
C ASP A 404 11.88 24.05 -21.18
N VAL A 405 11.17 23.06 -21.74
CA VAL A 405 9.91 23.29 -22.47
C VAL A 405 8.81 23.75 -21.50
N TYR A 406 8.64 23.08 -20.36
CA TYR A 406 7.63 23.44 -19.37
C TYR A 406 7.82 24.86 -18.84
N ASN A 407 9.06 25.23 -18.46
CA ASN A 407 9.35 26.57 -17.95
C ASN A 407 9.05 27.68 -18.96
N ALA A 408 9.23 27.43 -20.25
CA ALA A 408 8.97 28.38 -21.34
C ALA A 408 7.49 28.46 -21.78
N ILE A 409 6.61 27.61 -21.24
CA ILE A 409 5.16 27.72 -21.42
C ILE A 409 4.64 28.88 -20.54
N PRO A 410 3.83 29.81 -21.09
CA PRO A 410 3.22 30.87 -20.29
C PRO A 410 2.36 30.33 -19.15
N SER A 411 2.40 30.99 -17.99
CA SER A 411 1.69 30.62 -16.76
C SER A 411 0.22 30.23 -16.96
N ILE A 412 -0.51 30.97 -17.81
CA ILE A 412 -1.93 30.70 -18.11
C ILE A 412 -2.17 29.34 -18.77
N PHE A 413 -1.21 28.87 -19.58
CA PHE A 413 -1.30 27.59 -20.28
C PHE A 413 -0.78 26.43 -19.43
N LYS A 414 0.09 26.69 -18.43
CA LYS A 414 0.49 25.68 -17.44
C LYS A 414 -0.72 25.20 -16.64
N ILE A 415 -1.55 26.13 -16.13
CA ILE A 415 -2.78 25.79 -15.40
C ILE A 415 -3.71 24.90 -16.24
N LYS A 416 -3.91 25.25 -17.52
CA LYS A 416 -4.74 24.44 -18.43
C LYS A 416 -4.16 23.05 -18.67
N LEU A 417 -2.84 22.93 -18.74
CA LEU A 417 -2.16 21.66 -18.94
C LEU A 417 -2.26 20.77 -17.69
N ASP A 418 -2.18 21.37 -16.49
CA ASP A 418 -2.39 20.69 -15.21
C ASP A 418 -3.86 20.26 -15.02
N GLU A 419 -4.82 21.09 -15.44
CA GLU A 419 -6.25 20.71 -15.45
C GLU A 419 -6.51 19.54 -16.40
N ALA A 420 -5.89 19.55 -17.58
CA ALA A 420 -6.02 18.49 -18.58
C ALA A 420 -5.53 17.13 -18.07
N GLU A 421 -4.46 17.11 -17.26
CA GLU A 421 -3.96 15.91 -16.58
C GLU A 421 -5.06 15.22 -15.77
N ILE A 422 -5.81 15.99 -14.98
CA ILE A 422 -6.89 15.48 -14.12
C ILE A 422 -8.04 14.89 -14.95
N TYR A 423 -8.39 15.51 -16.08
CA TYR A 423 -9.45 15.00 -16.95
C TYR A 423 -9.04 13.73 -17.68
N VAL A 424 -7.83 13.69 -18.23
CA VAL A 424 -7.33 12.52 -18.96
C VAL A 424 -7.17 11.32 -18.01
N THR A 425 -6.62 11.53 -16.81
CA THR A 425 -6.50 10.45 -15.80
C THR A 425 -7.86 9.91 -15.33
N LYS A 426 -8.87 10.77 -15.16
CA LYS A 426 -10.25 10.32 -14.84
C LYS A 426 -10.91 9.57 -16.00
N ASP A 427 -10.74 10.03 -17.24
CA ASP A 427 -11.24 9.33 -18.43
C ASP A 427 -10.58 7.96 -18.58
N GLU A 428 -9.28 7.84 -18.27
CA GLU A 428 -8.56 6.57 -18.22
C GLU A 428 -9.06 5.63 -17.13
N GLU A 429 -9.28 6.12 -15.90
CA GLU A 429 -9.86 5.31 -14.81
C GLU A 429 -11.24 4.76 -15.15
N ASN A 430 -12.05 5.54 -15.88
CA ASN A 430 -13.37 5.12 -16.35
C ASN A 430 -13.30 4.09 -17.48
N LEU A 431 -12.31 4.18 -18.38
CA LEU A 431 -12.09 3.19 -19.44
C LEU A 431 -11.49 1.89 -18.89
N ILE A 432 -10.62 1.95 -17.89
CA ILE A 432 -10.01 0.80 -17.21
C ILE A 432 -11.09 -0.09 -16.54
N LYS A 433 -12.19 0.50 -16.06
CA LYS A 433 -13.32 -0.26 -15.50
C LYS A 433 -14.08 -1.08 -16.54
N ASN A 434 -14.02 -0.71 -17.83
CA ASN A 434 -14.91 -1.28 -18.84
C ASN A 434 -14.27 -2.37 -19.72
N ASN A 435 -12.96 -2.32 -20.04
CA ASN A 435 -12.32 -3.31 -20.93
C ASN A 435 -10.86 -3.64 -20.54
N MET A 436 -10.65 -4.56 -19.58
CA MET A 436 -9.31 -5.02 -19.18
C MET A 436 -8.65 -5.96 -20.21
N SER A 437 -9.41 -6.60 -21.10
CA SER A 437 -8.90 -7.59 -22.08
C SER A 437 -8.12 -6.98 -23.26
N ASP A 438 -8.32 -5.69 -23.55
CA ASP A 438 -7.74 -5.04 -24.74
C ASP A 438 -6.44 -4.28 -24.44
N LEU A 439 -6.06 -4.17 -23.15
CA LEU A 439 -4.81 -3.55 -22.72
C LEU A 439 -3.61 -4.47 -22.99
N SER A 440 -2.53 -3.92 -23.54
CA SER A 440 -1.27 -4.64 -23.71
C SER A 440 -0.69 -5.07 -22.35
N TYR A 441 0.04 -6.20 -22.31
CA TYR A 441 0.66 -6.70 -21.08
C TYR A 441 1.57 -5.65 -20.40
N GLU A 442 2.31 -4.84 -21.18
CA GLU A 442 3.14 -3.75 -20.64
C GLU A 442 2.32 -2.71 -19.87
N ARG A 443 1.15 -2.31 -20.38
CA ARG A 443 0.26 -1.37 -19.69
C ARG A 443 -0.31 -1.97 -18.41
N ARG A 444 -0.73 -3.25 -18.45
CA ARG A 444 -1.27 -3.93 -17.27
C ARG A 444 -0.24 -4.06 -16.14
N ILE A 445 1.02 -4.39 -16.48
CA ILE A 445 2.10 -4.49 -15.49
C ILE A 445 2.35 -3.12 -14.82
N ASN A 446 2.33 -2.04 -15.59
CA ASN A 446 2.56 -0.70 -15.03
C ASN A 446 1.45 -0.26 -14.06
N LEU A 447 0.19 -0.65 -14.32
CA LEU A 447 -0.97 -0.34 -13.47
C LEU A 447 -0.97 -1.09 -12.13
N LEU A 448 -0.20 -2.18 -11.99
CA LEU A 448 -0.14 -2.92 -10.73
C LEU A 448 0.52 -2.09 -9.62
N LYS A 449 -0.04 -2.14 -8.41
CA LYS A 449 0.51 -1.52 -7.21
C LYS A 449 1.64 -2.38 -6.63
N LEU A 450 2.77 -2.42 -7.34
CA LEU A 450 3.94 -3.23 -7.02
C LEU A 450 5.23 -2.39 -7.04
N SER A 451 6.27 -2.88 -6.38
CA SER A 451 7.61 -2.31 -6.48
C SER A 451 8.18 -2.47 -7.89
N ASP A 452 9.04 -1.54 -8.30
CA ASP A 452 9.66 -1.56 -9.63
C ASP A 452 10.46 -2.85 -9.87
N SER A 453 11.09 -3.40 -8.81
CA SER A 453 11.81 -4.69 -8.88
C SER A 453 10.95 -5.88 -9.31
N ILE A 454 9.67 -5.93 -8.91
CA ILE A 454 8.75 -7.02 -9.27
C ILE A 454 8.20 -6.78 -10.68
N LYS A 455 7.91 -5.51 -11.02
CA LYS A 455 7.50 -5.12 -12.38
C LYS A 455 8.58 -5.46 -13.40
N ASP A 456 9.85 -5.25 -13.07
CA ASP A 456 10.99 -5.59 -13.92
C ASP A 456 11.05 -7.09 -14.25
N LYS A 457 10.77 -7.96 -13.27
CA LYS A 457 10.68 -9.42 -13.51
C LYS A 457 9.55 -9.79 -14.46
N ALA A 458 8.38 -9.15 -14.33
CA ALA A 458 7.26 -9.36 -15.24
C ALA A 458 7.59 -8.85 -16.66
N ILE A 459 8.29 -7.73 -16.78
CA ILE A 459 8.77 -7.19 -18.06
C ILE A 459 9.83 -8.10 -18.68
N GLU A 460 10.72 -8.68 -17.90
CA GLU A 460 11.71 -9.66 -18.37
C GLU A 460 11.04 -10.92 -18.94
N LYS A 461 10.01 -11.43 -18.26
CA LYS A 461 9.18 -12.54 -18.76
C LYS A 461 8.45 -12.16 -20.05
N LEU A 462 7.93 -10.94 -20.15
CA LEU A 462 7.33 -10.43 -21.38
C LEU A 462 8.32 -10.32 -22.54
N LYS A 463 9.56 -9.89 -22.28
CA LYS A 463 10.64 -9.89 -23.29
C LYS A 463 10.98 -11.30 -23.76
N SER A 464 11.02 -12.27 -22.84
CA SER A 464 11.28 -13.68 -23.19
C SER A 464 10.20 -14.26 -24.10
N MET A 465 8.94 -13.87 -23.91
CA MET A 465 7.82 -14.27 -24.79
C MET A 465 7.99 -13.70 -26.22
N LYS A 466 8.39 -12.43 -26.35
CA LYS A 466 8.59 -11.76 -27.64
C LYS A 466 9.83 -12.25 -28.40
N GLY A 467 10.82 -12.82 -27.70
CA GLY A 467 12.10 -13.25 -28.28
C GLY A 467 12.09 -14.63 -28.97
N ASN A 468 11.10 -15.47 -28.70
CA ASN A 468 11.02 -16.84 -29.24
C ASN A 468 10.03 -16.93 -30.42
N PHE A 469 10.48 -17.43 -31.57
CA PHE A 469 9.73 -17.49 -32.84
C PHE A 469 8.51 -18.44 -32.81
N GLN A 470 8.41 -19.29 -31.78
CA GLN A 470 7.20 -19.99 -31.38
C GLN A 470 6.86 -19.48 -29.98
N GLY A 471 5.72 -18.79 -29.85
CA GLY A 471 5.29 -18.19 -28.59
C GLY A 471 5.38 -19.21 -27.45
N ASP A 472 6.15 -18.88 -26.42
CA ASP A 472 6.31 -19.76 -25.27
C ASP A 472 5.01 -19.73 -24.46
N ASN A 473 4.09 -20.67 -24.75
CA ASN A 473 2.79 -20.81 -24.07
C ASN A 473 2.93 -20.81 -22.54
N LYS A 474 4.10 -21.20 -22.03
CA LYS A 474 4.45 -21.20 -20.61
C LYS A 474 4.68 -19.80 -20.05
N ALA A 475 5.40 -18.94 -20.79
CA ALA A 475 5.63 -17.55 -20.41
C ALA A 475 4.31 -16.76 -20.44
N GLN A 476 3.44 -17.06 -21.39
CA GLN A 476 2.09 -16.49 -21.46
C GLN A 476 1.24 -16.94 -20.27
N SER A 477 1.19 -18.23 -19.95
CA SER A 477 0.48 -18.75 -18.78
C SER A 477 0.98 -18.13 -17.47
N TRP A 478 2.30 -17.89 -17.37
CA TRP A 478 2.89 -17.22 -16.21
C TRP A 478 2.45 -15.75 -16.11
N LEU A 479 2.48 -15.01 -17.22
CA LEU A 479 2.04 -13.61 -17.25
C LEU A 479 0.54 -13.48 -16.97
N ASP A 480 -0.27 -14.37 -17.53
CA ASP A 480 -1.71 -14.40 -17.29
C ASP A 480 -2.04 -14.73 -15.83
N GLY A 481 -1.31 -15.67 -15.23
CA GLY A 481 -1.43 -15.97 -13.80
C GLY A 481 -1.01 -14.78 -12.93
N PHE A 482 0.16 -14.20 -13.22
CA PHE A 482 0.69 -13.04 -12.48
C PHE A 482 -0.26 -11.84 -12.50
N LEU A 483 -0.83 -11.51 -13.67
CA LEU A 483 -1.76 -10.39 -13.82
C LEU A 483 -3.11 -10.61 -13.13
N LYS A 484 -3.48 -11.86 -12.86
CA LYS A 484 -4.70 -12.21 -12.12
C LYS A 484 -4.51 -12.11 -10.60
N ILE A 485 -3.28 -12.06 -10.11
CA ILE A 485 -3.02 -11.93 -8.67
C ILE A 485 -3.43 -10.52 -8.21
N PRO A 486 -4.31 -10.39 -7.19
CA PRO A 486 -4.92 -9.13 -6.77
C PRO A 486 -3.99 -8.29 -5.87
N PHE A 487 -2.77 -7.99 -6.33
CA PHE A 487 -1.76 -7.29 -5.53
C PHE A 487 -2.26 -5.97 -4.92
N GLY A 488 -2.11 -5.85 -3.60
CA GLY A 488 -2.48 -4.64 -2.85
C GLY A 488 -4.00 -4.42 -2.69
N ILE A 489 -4.84 -5.39 -3.08
CA ILE A 489 -6.29 -5.33 -2.90
C ILE A 489 -6.65 -6.05 -1.59
N TYR A 490 -7.09 -5.29 -0.59
CA TYR A 490 -7.51 -5.81 0.71
C TYR A 490 -9.00 -5.49 0.98
N LYS A 491 -9.74 -6.50 1.43
CA LYS A 491 -11.13 -6.37 1.92
C LYS A 491 -11.10 -6.10 3.42
N GLU A 492 -10.97 -4.84 3.80
CA GLU A 492 -10.91 -4.38 5.19
C GLU A 492 -12.13 -3.54 5.53
N ASN A 493 -12.47 -3.52 6.82
CA ASN A 493 -13.54 -2.68 7.35
C ASN A 493 -12.90 -1.40 7.91
N ASN A 494 -13.43 -0.23 7.54
CA ASN A 494 -12.90 1.05 8.02
C ASN A 494 -12.82 1.15 9.55
N LEU A 495 -13.73 0.49 10.26
CA LEU A 495 -13.77 0.46 11.72
C LEU A 495 -12.49 -0.12 12.34
N MET A 496 -11.91 -1.17 11.73
CA MET A 496 -10.68 -1.80 12.25
C MET A 496 -9.44 -0.90 12.08
N ASN A 497 -9.42 -0.06 11.03
CA ASN A 497 -8.30 0.85 10.76
C ASN A 497 -8.47 2.24 11.39
N TYR A 498 -9.70 2.61 11.79
CA TYR A 498 -10.02 3.95 12.26
C TYR A 498 -9.14 4.38 13.44
N LYS A 499 -8.93 3.51 14.44
CA LYS A 499 -8.04 3.80 15.57
C LYS A 499 -6.61 4.09 15.11
N LYS A 500 -6.05 3.28 14.21
CA LYS A 500 -4.68 3.43 13.70
C LYS A 500 -4.52 4.73 12.91
N ASN A 501 -5.52 5.08 12.08
CA ASN A 501 -5.54 6.34 11.36
C ASN A 501 -5.66 7.54 12.30
N THR A 502 -6.49 7.43 13.35
CA THR A 502 -6.66 8.48 14.36
C THR A 502 -5.36 8.74 15.13
N ILE A 503 -4.64 7.69 15.52
CA ILE A 503 -3.32 7.81 16.18
C ILE A 503 -2.32 8.53 15.26
N LYS A 504 -2.28 8.16 13.96
CA LYS A 504 -1.43 8.83 12.97
C LYS A 504 -1.77 10.32 12.83
N THR A 505 -3.05 10.69 12.80
CA THR A 505 -3.48 12.09 12.73
C THR A 505 -3.16 12.88 14.00
N LEU A 506 -3.20 12.25 15.17
CA LEU A 506 -2.92 12.90 16.45
C LEU A 506 -1.42 13.08 16.73
N GLY A 507 -0.54 12.36 16.03
CA GLY A 507 0.92 12.54 16.10
C GLY A 507 1.57 12.20 17.45
N ASN A 508 0.85 11.52 18.35
CA ASN A 508 1.31 11.16 19.70
C ASN A 508 1.35 9.64 19.91
N ASN A 509 2.24 9.19 20.82
CA ASN A 509 2.34 7.79 21.25
C ASN A 509 1.19 7.42 22.20
N LEU A 510 -0.04 7.38 21.67
CA LEU A 510 -1.24 6.95 22.37
C LEU A 510 -1.55 5.50 21.98
N TYR A 511 -1.79 4.64 22.97
CA TYR A 511 -2.00 3.20 22.73
C TYR A 511 -3.42 2.77 23.13
N SER A 512 -3.92 3.24 24.27
CA SER A 512 -5.24 2.83 24.77
C SER A 512 -6.37 3.74 24.28
N CYS A 513 -7.57 3.19 24.13
CA CYS A 513 -8.75 3.99 23.78
C CYS A 513 -9.06 5.05 24.86
N ASN A 514 -8.71 4.77 26.12
CA ASN A 514 -8.87 5.71 27.23
C ASN A 514 -7.87 6.88 27.14
N GLU A 515 -6.60 6.60 26.81
CA GLU A 515 -5.61 7.65 26.55
C GLU A 515 -6.06 8.57 25.41
N ILE A 516 -6.55 8.00 24.31
CA ILE A 516 -7.04 8.77 23.16
C ILE A 516 -8.25 9.61 23.57
N THR A 517 -9.21 9.02 24.29
CA THR A 517 -10.41 9.73 24.75
C THR A 517 -10.05 10.86 25.72
N ASN A 518 -9.13 10.63 26.66
CA ASN A 518 -8.66 11.65 27.58
C ASN A 518 -7.89 12.77 26.86
N TYR A 519 -7.06 12.40 25.88
CA TYR A 519 -6.31 13.38 25.08
C TYR A 519 -7.23 14.27 24.24
N ILE A 520 -8.26 13.69 23.61
CA ILE A 520 -9.28 14.43 22.86
C ILE A 520 -10.10 15.33 23.80
N ASN A 521 -10.45 14.84 25.00
CA ASN A 521 -11.26 15.61 25.94
C ASN A 521 -10.50 16.74 26.66
N ASN A 522 -9.19 16.60 26.87
CA ASN A 522 -8.39 17.57 27.63
C ASN A 522 -7.77 18.68 26.77
N ASN A 523 -7.68 18.53 25.45
CA ASN A 523 -7.09 19.55 24.57
C ASN A 523 -8.14 20.52 24.03
N ASN A 524 -8.27 21.68 24.70
CA ASN A 524 -9.18 22.76 24.31
C ASN A 524 -8.84 23.43 22.94
N TYR A 525 -7.64 23.21 22.39
CA TYR A 525 -7.23 23.72 21.07
C TYR A 525 -7.73 22.86 19.89
N ILE A 526 -8.28 21.67 20.14
CA ILE A 526 -8.98 20.88 19.13
C ILE A 526 -10.41 21.42 19.05
N ASN A 527 -10.54 22.63 18.49
CA ASN A 527 -11.81 23.33 18.31
C ASN A 527 -12.68 22.73 17.17
N ASN A 528 -12.47 21.45 16.84
CA ASN A 528 -13.29 20.72 15.89
C ASN A 528 -14.20 19.78 16.69
N ASN A 529 -15.42 20.23 16.99
CA ASN A 529 -16.51 19.37 17.47
C ASN A 529 -16.63 18.08 16.65
N ASN A 530 -16.23 18.11 15.37
CA ASN A 530 -16.22 16.96 14.46
C ASN A 530 -15.34 15.81 14.93
N ILE A 531 -14.08 16.01 15.35
CA ILE A 531 -13.20 14.88 15.73
C ILE A 531 -13.71 14.18 17.00
N LYS A 532 -14.20 14.96 17.96
CA LYS A 532 -14.79 14.43 19.19
C LYS A 532 -16.09 13.68 18.91
N GLN A 533 -16.93 14.19 18.01
CA GLN A 533 -18.15 13.50 17.57
C GLN A 533 -17.83 12.23 16.78
N GLU A 534 -16.88 12.28 15.84
CA GLU A 534 -16.44 11.12 15.06
C GLU A 534 -15.84 10.03 15.96
N TRP A 535 -15.03 10.39 16.96
CA TRP A 535 -14.49 9.43 17.94
C TRP A 535 -15.58 8.79 18.80
N ASN A 536 -16.57 9.57 19.26
CA ASN A 536 -17.70 9.03 20.00
C ASN A 536 -18.57 8.11 19.13
N ASN A 537 -18.83 8.50 17.88
CA ASN A 537 -19.54 7.66 16.91
C ASN A 537 -18.78 6.36 16.66
N TYR A 538 -17.46 6.42 16.48
CA TYR A 538 -16.60 5.24 16.36
C TYR A 538 -16.73 4.29 17.56
N MET A 539 -16.76 4.82 18.79
CA MET A 539 -16.93 4.00 20.00
C MET A 539 -18.31 3.32 20.07
N ILE A 540 -19.36 4.00 19.60
CA ILE A 540 -20.72 3.43 19.49
C ILE A 540 -20.76 2.35 18.41
N GLU A 541 -20.25 2.64 17.21
CA GLU A 541 -20.18 1.71 16.08
C GLU A 541 -19.40 0.44 16.43
N LYS A 542 -18.31 0.58 17.19
CA LYS A 542 -17.54 -0.54 17.71
C LYS A 542 -18.35 -1.48 18.59
N SER A 543 -19.16 -0.94 19.49
CA SER A 543 -20.06 -1.74 20.32
C SER A 543 -21.13 -2.42 19.47
N ASN A 544 -21.72 -1.69 18.53
CA ASN A 544 -22.75 -2.22 17.63
C ASN A 544 -22.20 -3.33 16.71
N TYR A 545 -20.96 -3.20 16.24
CA TYR A 545 -20.30 -4.22 15.44
C TYR A 545 -20.13 -5.53 16.23
N LEU A 546 -19.70 -5.47 17.49
CA LEU A 546 -19.60 -6.69 18.33
C LEU A 546 -20.96 -7.33 18.59
N LYS A 547 -22.02 -6.54 18.78
CA LYS A 547 -23.39 -7.08 18.87
C LYS A 547 -23.83 -7.76 17.57
N MET A 548 -23.49 -7.17 16.42
CA MET A 548 -23.74 -7.79 15.12
C MET A 548 -22.99 -9.11 14.98
N VAL A 549 -21.71 -9.17 15.40
CA VAL A 549 -20.90 -10.40 15.38
C VAL A 549 -21.56 -11.49 16.24
N HIS A 550 -21.95 -11.17 17.47
CA HIS A 550 -22.66 -12.10 18.36
C HIS A 550 -23.91 -12.69 17.70
N ASN A 551 -24.80 -11.81 17.21
CA ASN A 551 -26.04 -12.23 16.57
C ASN A 551 -25.81 -13.10 15.32
N LYS A 552 -24.81 -12.76 14.50
CA LYS A 552 -24.47 -13.55 13.30
C LYS A 552 -23.88 -14.91 13.65
N LEU A 553 -23.02 -15.00 14.66
CA LEU A 553 -22.47 -16.28 15.12
C LEU A 553 -23.58 -17.18 15.68
N ASP A 554 -24.54 -16.60 16.40
CA ASP A 554 -25.71 -17.32 16.93
C ASP A 554 -26.70 -17.77 15.86
N GLU A 555 -26.90 -16.97 14.81
CA GLU A 555 -27.74 -17.35 13.67
C GLU A 555 -27.13 -18.54 12.90
N VAL A 556 -25.81 -18.59 12.73
CA VAL A 556 -25.16 -19.57 11.84
C VAL A 556 -25.02 -20.95 12.47
N VAL A 557 -24.66 -21.03 13.75
CA VAL A 557 -24.44 -22.30 14.46
C VAL A 557 -25.19 -22.25 15.78
N TYR A 558 -26.09 -23.19 16.03
CA TYR A 558 -26.73 -23.31 17.34
C TYR A 558 -25.79 -23.91 18.39
N GLY A 559 -25.94 -23.51 19.65
CA GLY A 559 -25.10 -23.98 20.77
C GLY A 559 -23.69 -23.38 20.76
N HIS A 560 -22.70 -24.15 21.23
CA HIS A 560 -21.26 -23.79 21.24
C HIS A 560 -20.95 -22.39 21.80
N LYS A 561 -21.61 -22.00 22.90
CA LYS A 561 -21.47 -20.67 23.53
C LYS A 561 -20.01 -20.29 23.79
N GLU A 562 -19.23 -21.25 24.29
CA GLU A 562 -17.81 -21.04 24.60
C GLU A 562 -16.97 -20.78 23.33
N ALA A 563 -17.18 -21.55 22.26
CA ALA A 563 -16.47 -21.35 20.99
C ALA A 563 -16.77 -19.98 20.38
N LYS A 564 -18.05 -19.56 20.40
CA LYS A 564 -18.47 -18.25 19.92
C LYS A 564 -17.88 -17.12 20.74
N LEU A 565 -17.85 -17.26 22.07
CA LEU A 565 -17.23 -16.27 22.95
C LEU A 565 -15.73 -16.12 22.66
N GLN A 566 -15.01 -17.21 22.35
CA GLN A 566 -13.60 -17.12 21.93
C GLN A 566 -13.44 -16.38 20.60
N LEU A 567 -14.32 -16.63 19.62
CA LEU A 567 -14.34 -15.86 18.38
C LEU A 567 -14.63 -14.37 18.63
N GLU A 568 -15.61 -14.05 19.48
CA GLU A 568 -15.91 -12.66 19.86
C GLU A 568 -14.72 -11.96 20.51
N ARG A 569 -13.95 -12.66 21.35
CA ARG A 569 -12.71 -12.13 21.94
C ARG A 569 -11.68 -11.80 20.85
N LEU A 570 -11.54 -12.63 19.82
CA LEU A 570 -10.67 -12.34 18.67
C LEU A 570 -11.14 -11.11 17.89
N PHE A 571 -12.45 -10.99 17.62
CA PHE A 571 -13.00 -9.78 17.00
C PHE A 571 -12.76 -8.53 17.86
N ALA A 572 -12.93 -8.62 19.17
CA ALA A 572 -12.67 -7.53 20.09
C ALA A 572 -11.18 -7.12 20.13
N GLN A 573 -10.27 -8.09 19.98
CA GLN A 573 -8.83 -7.85 19.83
C GLN A 573 -8.53 -7.11 18.52
N TRP A 574 -9.11 -7.55 17.40
CA TRP A 574 -8.90 -6.93 16.08
C TRP A 574 -9.43 -5.50 16.00
N LEU A 575 -10.48 -5.16 16.76
CA LEU A 575 -10.98 -3.78 16.85
C LEU A 575 -10.13 -2.86 17.74
N ASN A 576 -9.25 -3.40 18.57
CA ASN A 576 -8.48 -2.65 19.57
C ASN A 576 -6.99 -2.56 19.25
N GLY A 577 -6.39 -3.64 18.77
CA GLY A 577 -4.94 -3.76 18.56
C GLY A 577 -4.56 -3.81 17.08
N GLU A 578 -3.26 -4.00 16.82
CA GLU A 578 -2.78 -4.31 15.47
C GLU A 578 -2.91 -5.82 15.22
N THR A 579 -3.49 -6.18 14.07
CA THR A 579 -3.62 -7.57 13.64
C THR A 579 -2.37 -8.00 12.89
N LYS A 580 -1.57 -8.87 13.50
CA LYS A 580 -0.74 -9.81 12.74
C LYS A 580 -1.60 -11.04 12.47
N GLY A 581 -1.69 -11.50 11.22
CA GLY A 581 -2.62 -12.52 10.75
C GLY A 581 -2.92 -13.59 11.79
N ALA A 582 -4.17 -13.62 12.26
CA ALA A 582 -4.58 -14.56 13.28
C ALA A 582 -4.67 -15.97 12.67
N VAL A 583 -4.20 -16.96 13.42
CA VAL A 583 -4.29 -18.37 13.03
C VAL A 583 -5.23 -19.05 14.01
N ILE A 584 -6.36 -19.53 13.51
CA ILE A 584 -7.43 -20.13 14.31
C ILE A 584 -7.51 -21.62 14.01
N GLY A 585 -7.71 -22.46 15.02
CA GLY A 585 -7.95 -23.89 14.86
C GLY A 585 -9.30 -24.28 15.44
N LEU A 586 -10.22 -24.76 14.60
CA LEU A 586 -11.50 -25.31 15.03
C LEU A 586 -11.32 -26.80 15.32
N CYS A 587 -11.34 -27.17 16.61
CA CYS A 587 -11.18 -28.54 17.08
C CYS A 587 -12.54 -29.16 17.43
N GLY A 588 -12.75 -30.43 17.09
CA GLY A 588 -13.87 -31.21 17.64
C GLY A 588 -14.38 -32.30 16.71
N PRO A 589 -15.38 -33.09 17.12
CA PRO A 589 -15.89 -34.21 16.33
C PRO A 589 -16.42 -33.81 14.94
N PRO A 590 -16.54 -34.76 13.99
CA PRO A 590 -17.14 -34.48 12.69
C PRO A 590 -18.63 -34.14 12.84
N GLY A 591 -19.11 -33.16 12.07
CA GLY A 591 -20.52 -32.77 12.07
C GLY A 591 -20.95 -31.83 13.21
N THR A 592 -20.00 -31.19 13.91
CA THR A 592 -20.27 -30.17 14.95
C THR A 592 -20.39 -28.73 14.42
N GLY A 593 -20.39 -28.54 13.09
CA GLY A 593 -20.55 -27.21 12.49
C GLY A 593 -19.26 -26.40 12.29
N LYS A 594 -18.07 -27.00 12.41
CA LYS A 594 -16.77 -26.31 12.21
C LYS A 594 -16.69 -25.52 10.88
N THR A 595 -16.96 -26.18 9.76
CA THR A 595 -16.94 -25.55 8.44
C THR A 595 -18.00 -24.45 8.30
N SER A 596 -19.18 -24.64 8.91
CA SER A 596 -20.24 -23.62 8.92
C SER A 596 -19.83 -22.38 9.72
N LEU A 597 -19.18 -22.58 10.87
CA LEU A 597 -18.67 -21.49 11.71
C LEU A 597 -17.60 -20.67 10.97
N ALA A 598 -16.72 -21.32 10.20
CA ALA A 598 -15.72 -20.63 9.39
C ALA A 598 -16.34 -19.95 8.15
N LYS A 599 -17.08 -20.70 7.32
CA LYS A 599 -17.60 -20.22 6.03
C LYS A 599 -18.70 -19.18 6.19
N ASN A 600 -19.65 -19.42 7.09
CA ASN A 600 -20.80 -18.54 7.25
C ASN A 600 -20.68 -17.65 8.49
N GLY A 601 -19.98 -18.07 9.55
CA GLY A 601 -19.75 -17.24 10.73
C GLY A 601 -18.69 -16.17 10.46
N LEU A 602 -17.42 -16.57 10.31
CA LEU A 602 -16.30 -15.64 10.16
C LEU A 602 -16.44 -14.73 8.92
N SER A 603 -16.74 -15.32 7.75
CA SER A 603 -16.88 -14.56 6.49
C SER A 603 -17.99 -13.51 6.57
N LYS A 604 -19.18 -13.85 7.09
CA LYS A 604 -20.30 -12.91 7.19
C LYS A 604 -20.12 -11.87 8.30
N CYS A 605 -19.27 -12.15 9.30
CA CYS A 605 -18.90 -11.17 10.32
C CYS A 605 -17.91 -10.14 9.78
N LEU A 606 -16.93 -10.57 8.97
CA LEU A 606 -15.92 -9.72 8.35
C LEU A 606 -16.47 -9.10 7.06
N ILE A 607 -17.18 -7.98 7.18
CA ILE A 607 -17.77 -7.26 6.04
C ILE A 607 -16.91 -6.05 5.68
N ASP A 608 -16.73 -5.79 4.37
CA ASP A 608 -16.14 -4.56 3.85
C ASP A 608 -17.14 -3.38 3.91
N ASP A 609 -16.68 -2.17 3.59
CA ASP A 609 -17.52 -0.96 3.62
C ASP A 609 -18.69 -1.00 2.63
N ASN A 610 -18.62 -1.86 1.61
CA ASN A 610 -19.68 -2.05 0.62
C ASN A 610 -20.70 -3.12 1.03
N GLY A 611 -20.61 -3.63 2.26
CA GLY A 611 -21.51 -4.67 2.74
C GLY A 611 -21.18 -6.08 2.24
N LYS A 612 -20.02 -6.29 1.59
CA LYS A 612 -19.63 -7.60 1.06
C LYS A 612 -18.82 -8.40 2.11
N PRO A 613 -19.14 -9.68 2.32
CA PRO A 613 -18.40 -10.53 3.24
C PRO A 613 -16.99 -10.82 2.71
N ARG A 614 -16.04 -11.02 3.62
CA ARG A 614 -14.67 -11.39 3.27
C ARG A 614 -14.68 -12.76 2.58
N PRO A 615 -14.06 -12.89 1.40
CA PRO A 615 -14.15 -14.11 0.61
C PRO A 615 -13.49 -15.30 1.31
N PHE A 616 -14.03 -16.48 1.04
CA PHE A 616 -13.67 -17.74 1.69
C PHE A 616 -13.04 -18.70 0.68
N GLY A 617 -11.78 -19.07 0.90
CA GLY A 617 -11.07 -20.11 0.17
C GLY A 617 -11.05 -21.43 0.94
N PHE A 618 -11.34 -22.53 0.27
CA PHE A 618 -11.38 -23.87 0.88
C PHE A 618 -10.23 -24.73 0.37
N LEU A 619 -9.46 -25.32 1.29
CA LEU A 619 -8.29 -26.15 1.00
C LEU A 619 -8.35 -27.45 1.81
N PRO A 620 -8.77 -28.58 1.22
CA PRO A 620 -8.73 -29.87 1.89
C PRO A 620 -7.30 -30.43 1.84
N ILE A 621 -6.75 -30.86 2.99
CA ILE A 621 -5.41 -31.48 3.07
C ILE A 621 -5.47 -33.01 3.21
N GLY A 622 -6.62 -33.57 3.57
CA GLY A 622 -6.79 -35.02 3.67
C GLY A 622 -6.54 -35.76 2.34
N GLY A 623 -5.68 -36.79 2.35
CA GLY A 623 -5.41 -37.66 1.20
C GLY A 623 -3.95 -37.64 0.72
N SER A 624 -3.72 -37.98 -0.55
CA SER A 624 -2.40 -37.98 -1.21
C SER A 624 -2.02 -36.57 -1.70
N VAL A 625 -1.99 -35.60 -0.79
CA VAL A 625 -1.58 -34.22 -1.10
C VAL A 625 -0.08 -34.10 -0.89
N ASN A 626 0.60 -33.38 -1.79
CA ASN A 626 2.03 -33.08 -1.70
C ASN A 626 2.26 -31.58 -1.50
N GLY A 627 3.42 -31.17 -0.98
CA GLY A 627 3.75 -29.76 -0.78
C GLY A 627 3.62 -28.91 -2.06
N SER A 628 3.96 -29.47 -3.22
CA SER A 628 3.79 -28.81 -4.53
C SER A 628 2.33 -28.50 -4.90
N THR A 629 1.34 -29.15 -4.27
CA THR A 629 -0.07 -28.79 -4.45
C THR A 629 -0.37 -27.43 -3.79
N LEU A 630 0.32 -27.09 -2.70
CA LEU A 630 0.11 -25.85 -1.95
C LEU A 630 0.86 -24.67 -2.57
N VAL A 631 2.15 -24.85 -2.86
CA VAL A 631 3.09 -23.81 -3.33
C VAL A 631 3.47 -23.94 -4.82
N GLY A 632 2.84 -24.85 -5.56
CA GLY A 632 3.11 -25.04 -6.99
C GLY A 632 4.39 -25.80 -7.28
N HIS A 633 4.76 -25.83 -8.57
CA HIS A 633 5.99 -26.44 -9.07
C HIS A 633 6.95 -25.36 -9.57
N ASN A 634 8.25 -25.64 -9.55
CA ASN A 634 9.23 -24.73 -10.15
C ASN A 634 8.86 -24.47 -11.62
N TYR A 635 8.97 -23.21 -12.04
CA TYR A 635 8.64 -22.78 -13.40
C TYR A 635 9.35 -23.61 -14.48
N THR A 636 10.48 -24.25 -14.21
CA THR A 636 11.24 -25.05 -15.19
C THR A 636 10.58 -26.38 -15.58
N TYR A 637 9.74 -26.99 -14.73
CA TYR A 637 9.15 -28.31 -15.03
C TYR A 637 8.10 -28.27 -16.14
N VAL A 638 8.04 -29.30 -16.97
CA VAL A 638 6.98 -29.44 -18.00
C VAL A 638 5.64 -29.63 -17.29
N GLY A 639 4.62 -28.87 -17.68
CA GLY A 639 3.30 -28.87 -17.02
C GLY A 639 3.27 -28.20 -15.65
N SER A 640 4.29 -27.40 -15.28
CA SER A 640 4.29 -26.66 -14.03
C SER A 640 3.11 -25.68 -13.95
N CYS A 641 2.47 -25.66 -12.78
CA CYS A 641 1.39 -24.75 -12.43
C CYS A 641 1.71 -24.12 -11.06
N TRP A 642 1.10 -22.98 -10.77
CA TRP A 642 1.12 -22.36 -9.45
C TRP A 642 0.29 -23.16 -8.43
N GLY A 643 0.53 -22.90 -7.15
CA GLY A 643 -0.08 -23.64 -6.06
C GLY A 643 -1.52 -23.22 -5.75
N ARG A 644 -2.21 -24.06 -4.97
CA ARG A 644 -3.58 -23.81 -4.51
C ARG A 644 -3.73 -22.53 -3.69
N ILE A 645 -2.68 -22.07 -3.00
CA ILE A 645 -2.72 -20.81 -2.26
C ILE A 645 -2.89 -19.64 -3.23
N VAL A 646 -2.13 -19.61 -4.33
CA VAL A 646 -2.28 -18.57 -5.36
C VAL A 646 -3.61 -18.70 -6.10
N ASP A 647 -4.09 -19.92 -6.37
CA ASP A 647 -5.45 -20.14 -6.91
C ASP A 647 -6.53 -19.48 -6.03
N ILE A 648 -6.40 -19.61 -4.71
CA ILE A 648 -7.34 -19.00 -3.77
C ILE A 648 -7.26 -17.47 -3.86
N LEU A 649 -6.07 -16.87 -3.93
CA LEU A 649 -5.93 -15.42 -4.08
C LEU A 649 -6.56 -14.94 -5.40
N ILE A 650 -6.33 -15.64 -6.51
CA ILE A 650 -6.89 -15.30 -7.81
C ILE A 650 -8.42 -15.41 -7.80
N SER A 651 -8.96 -16.53 -7.29
CA SER A 651 -10.42 -16.76 -7.26
C SER A 651 -11.18 -15.87 -6.29
N THR A 652 -10.53 -15.41 -5.22
CA THR A 652 -11.13 -14.52 -4.21
C THR A 652 -10.93 -13.04 -4.52
N GLU A 653 -10.10 -12.71 -5.51
CA GLU A 653 -9.78 -11.33 -5.94
C GLU A 653 -9.31 -10.42 -4.78
N CYS A 654 -8.67 -10.97 -3.75
CA CYS A 654 -8.06 -10.20 -2.66
C CYS A 654 -6.84 -10.88 -2.04
N MET A 655 -6.01 -10.10 -1.35
CA MET A 655 -4.80 -10.57 -0.63
C MET A 655 -5.07 -10.99 0.81
N ASN A 656 -6.24 -10.69 1.36
CA ASN A 656 -6.64 -11.07 2.73
C ASN A 656 -7.90 -11.96 2.80
N PRO A 657 -8.00 -13.06 2.02
CA PRO A 657 -9.12 -13.97 2.14
C PRO A 657 -9.07 -14.75 3.46
N ILE A 658 -10.18 -15.42 3.78
CA ILE A 658 -10.21 -16.47 4.80
C ILE A 658 -9.80 -17.77 4.11
N ILE A 659 -8.63 -18.32 4.48
CA ILE A 659 -8.15 -19.59 3.94
C ILE A 659 -8.47 -20.68 4.96
N PHE A 660 -9.47 -21.51 4.64
CA PHE A 660 -9.89 -22.62 5.48
C PHE A 660 -9.22 -23.92 5.05
N ILE A 661 -8.46 -24.50 5.96
CA ILE A 661 -7.65 -25.69 5.78
C ILE A 661 -8.27 -26.84 6.57
N ASP A 662 -8.82 -27.83 5.88
CA ASP A 662 -9.58 -28.92 6.50
C ASP A 662 -8.77 -30.22 6.67
N GLU A 663 -9.08 -30.95 7.74
CA GLU A 663 -8.53 -32.26 8.09
C GLU A 663 -6.99 -32.31 8.21
N ILE A 664 -6.40 -31.30 8.86
CA ILE A 664 -4.95 -31.22 9.07
C ILE A 664 -4.41 -32.35 9.98
N ASP A 665 -5.26 -32.92 10.86
CA ASP A 665 -4.96 -34.09 11.69
C ASP A 665 -4.75 -35.39 10.90
N LYS A 666 -5.06 -35.40 9.60
CA LYS A 666 -4.88 -36.56 8.72
C LYS A 666 -3.61 -36.51 7.88
N ILE A 667 -2.75 -35.52 8.09
CA ILE A 667 -1.44 -35.47 7.42
C ILE A 667 -0.61 -36.68 7.87
N SER A 668 -0.07 -37.42 6.90
CA SER A 668 0.80 -38.56 7.19
C SER A 668 2.17 -38.09 7.72
N ASN A 669 2.82 -38.88 8.57
CA ASN A 669 4.18 -38.58 9.05
C ASN A 669 5.29 -38.89 8.01
N THR A 670 4.93 -39.04 6.72
CA THR A 670 5.87 -39.30 5.62
C THR A 670 6.62 -38.02 5.22
N GLU A 671 7.64 -38.13 4.37
CA GLU A 671 8.38 -36.95 3.86
C GLU A 671 7.46 -35.93 3.17
N TYR A 672 6.47 -36.40 2.41
CA TYR A 672 5.47 -35.52 1.78
C TYR A 672 4.61 -34.77 2.81
N GLY A 673 4.25 -35.43 3.91
CA GLY A 673 3.51 -34.76 4.99
C GLY A 673 4.36 -33.75 5.76
N LYS A 674 5.65 -34.04 5.96
CA LYS A 674 6.60 -33.07 6.53
C LYS A 674 6.78 -31.85 5.63
N GLU A 675 6.80 -32.02 4.30
CA GLU A 675 6.83 -30.89 3.36
C GLU A 675 5.58 -30.01 3.51
N ILE A 676 4.39 -30.60 3.66
CA ILE A 676 3.15 -29.85 3.91
C ILE A 676 3.23 -29.06 5.22
N ILE A 677 3.64 -29.71 6.31
CA ILE A 677 3.79 -29.07 7.63
C ILE A 677 4.75 -27.89 7.55
N ALA A 678 5.87 -28.03 6.83
CA ALA A 678 6.82 -26.94 6.61
C ALA A 678 6.15 -25.75 5.90
N VAL A 679 5.44 -25.99 4.79
CA VAL A 679 4.73 -24.93 4.05
C VAL A 679 3.69 -24.23 4.93
N LEU A 680 2.91 -24.98 5.71
CA LEU A 680 1.93 -24.41 6.64
C LEU A 680 2.59 -23.62 7.78
N THR A 681 3.80 -24.00 8.19
CA THR A 681 4.57 -23.25 9.19
C THR A 681 5.00 -21.89 8.63
N HIS A 682 5.50 -21.84 7.39
CA HIS A 682 5.81 -20.58 6.71
C HIS A 682 4.56 -19.67 6.56
N LEU A 683 3.40 -20.26 6.26
CA LEU A 683 2.13 -19.54 6.13
C LEU A 683 1.62 -18.95 7.46
N THR A 684 1.83 -19.69 8.55
CA THR A 684 1.33 -19.32 9.89
C THR A 684 2.31 -18.46 10.68
N ASP A 685 3.55 -18.34 10.23
CA ASP A 685 4.55 -17.50 10.89
C ASP A 685 4.36 -16.02 10.53
N SER A 686 3.98 -15.22 11.53
CA SER A 686 3.82 -13.77 11.42
C SER A 686 5.08 -12.99 11.02
N THR A 687 6.25 -13.63 11.04
CA THR A 687 7.53 -13.03 10.64
C THR A 687 7.94 -13.36 9.21
N GLN A 688 7.29 -14.35 8.58
CA GLN A 688 7.64 -14.83 7.24
C GLN A 688 6.47 -14.75 6.25
N ASN A 689 5.23 -14.66 6.74
CA ASN A 689 4.05 -14.67 5.90
C ASN A 689 3.85 -13.41 5.04
N ASP A 690 4.61 -12.34 5.29
CA ASP A 690 4.68 -11.14 4.45
C ASP A 690 5.51 -11.35 3.18
N ASN A 691 6.40 -12.35 3.18
CA ASN A 691 7.30 -12.70 2.07
C ASN A 691 7.06 -14.14 1.58
N PHE A 692 5.81 -14.61 1.61
CA PHE A 692 5.48 -15.95 1.14
C PHE A 692 5.70 -16.07 -0.38
N GLU A 693 6.44 -17.08 -0.83
CA GLU A 693 6.72 -17.28 -2.26
C GLU A 693 6.10 -18.58 -2.79
N ASP A 694 5.48 -18.50 -3.97
CA ASP A 694 5.06 -19.67 -4.73
C ASP A 694 6.22 -20.14 -5.64
N LYS A 695 6.46 -21.45 -5.72
CA LYS A 695 7.56 -22.04 -6.51
C LYS A 695 7.44 -21.70 -8.01
N TYR A 696 6.23 -21.49 -8.51
CA TYR A 696 5.97 -21.10 -9.89
C TYR A 696 6.25 -19.61 -10.13
N PHE A 697 5.94 -18.76 -9.14
CA PHE A 697 6.20 -17.32 -9.12
C PHE A 697 7.47 -16.97 -8.32
N SER A 698 8.55 -17.71 -8.57
CA SER A 698 9.80 -17.57 -7.79
C SER A 698 10.33 -16.13 -7.76
N GLY A 699 10.66 -15.66 -6.54
CA GLY A 699 11.15 -14.31 -6.29
C GLY A 699 10.10 -13.21 -6.37
N ILE A 700 8.81 -13.55 -6.29
CA ILE A 700 7.71 -12.61 -6.11
C ILE A 700 7.13 -12.85 -4.70
N PRO A 701 7.39 -11.96 -3.74
CA PRO A 701 6.82 -12.08 -2.40
C PRO A 701 5.32 -11.77 -2.43
N LEU A 702 4.53 -12.68 -1.86
CA LEU A 702 3.09 -12.55 -1.63
C LEU A 702 2.86 -12.21 -0.15
N ASP A 703 2.35 -11.02 0.12
CA ASP A 703 2.01 -10.60 1.48
C ASP A 703 0.70 -11.23 1.95
N LEU A 704 0.82 -12.29 2.74
CA LEU A 704 -0.29 -13.00 3.38
C LEU A 704 -0.44 -12.62 4.87
N SER A 705 0.28 -11.62 5.36
CA SER A 705 0.26 -11.21 6.77
C SER A 705 -1.12 -10.78 7.29
N LYS A 706 -2.02 -10.40 6.38
CA LYS A 706 -3.40 -9.98 6.66
C LYS A 706 -4.46 -11.07 6.36
N ALA A 707 -4.07 -12.17 5.73
CA ALA A 707 -4.98 -13.29 5.47
C ALA A 707 -5.34 -13.99 6.79
N LEU A 708 -6.57 -14.49 6.89
CA LEU A 708 -7.05 -15.22 8.07
C LEU A 708 -6.92 -16.72 7.78
N ILE A 709 -6.01 -17.40 8.48
CA ILE A 709 -5.81 -18.84 8.32
C ILE A 709 -6.66 -19.58 9.37
N VAL A 710 -7.53 -20.48 8.90
CA VAL A 710 -8.43 -21.25 9.76
C VAL A 710 -8.21 -22.74 9.51
N PHE A 711 -7.72 -23.46 10.51
CA PHE A 711 -7.57 -24.91 10.48
C PHE A 711 -8.79 -25.61 11.06
N SER A 712 -9.08 -26.82 10.57
CA SER A 712 -10.07 -27.73 11.12
C SER A 712 -9.46 -29.11 11.35
N PHE A 713 -9.63 -29.64 12.55
CA PHE A 713 -9.12 -30.95 12.97
C PHE A 713 -10.03 -31.57 14.04
N ASN A 714 -9.95 -32.88 14.21
CA ASN A 714 -10.76 -33.58 15.21
C ASN A 714 -10.00 -33.80 16.52
N ASP A 715 -8.67 -33.99 16.43
CA ASP A 715 -7.81 -34.22 17.57
C ASP A 715 -6.57 -33.32 17.51
N ALA A 716 -6.40 -32.48 18.54
CA ALA A 716 -5.26 -31.58 18.64
C ALA A 716 -3.93 -32.30 18.94
N SER A 717 -3.98 -33.53 19.47
CA SER A 717 -2.78 -34.31 19.82
C SER A 717 -2.08 -34.91 18.60
N LEU A 718 -2.80 -35.07 17.48
CA LEU A 718 -2.27 -35.58 16.22
C LEU A 718 -1.56 -34.49 15.40
N LEU A 719 -1.64 -33.23 15.82
CA LEU A 719 -0.98 -32.12 15.13
C LEU A 719 0.51 -32.09 15.41
N ASP A 720 1.27 -31.61 14.43
CA ASP A 720 2.67 -31.29 14.64
C ASP A 720 2.82 -30.24 15.75
N PRO A 721 3.70 -30.44 16.75
CA PRO A 721 3.88 -29.51 17.85
C PRO A 721 4.21 -28.07 17.41
N ILE A 722 4.99 -27.91 16.33
CA ILE A 722 5.43 -26.60 15.83
C ILE A 722 4.24 -25.80 15.29
N LEU A 723 3.32 -26.48 14.60
CA LEU A 723 2.08 -25.85 14.13
C LEU A 723 1.12 -25.59 15.28
N ARG A 724 0.97 -26.56 16.20
CA ARG A 724 0.04 -26.46 17.33
C ARG A 724 0.28 -25.21 18.18
N ASP A 725 1.55 -24.89 18.47
CA ASP A 725 1.93 -23.73 19.28
C ASP A 725 1.55 -22.38 18.64
N ARG A 726 1.34 -22.36 17.32
CA ARG A 726 1.00 -21.15 16.54
C ARG A 726 -0.51 -21.00 16.34
N ILE A 727 -1.30 -22.02 16.66
CA ILE A 727 -2.74 -22.07 16.40
C ILE A 727 -3.51 -21.71 17.68
N THR A 728 -4.41 -20.73 17.60
CA THR A 728 -5.39 -20.49 18.67
C THR A 728 -6.51 -21.52 18.55
N ILE A 729 -6.50 -22.53 19.42
CA ILE A 729 -7.46 -23.64 19.40
C ILE A 729 -8.80 -23.20 20.01
N ILE A 730 -9.89 -23.42 19.26
CA ILE A 730 -11.26 -23.20 19.65
C ILE A 730 -11.99 -24.54 19.58
N GLU A 731 -12.44 -25.04 20.72
CA GLU A 731 -13.06 -26.35 20.83
C GLU A 731 -14.58 -26.29 20.60
N THR A 732 -15.06 -27.22 19.78
CA THR A 732 -16.49 -27.47 19.53
C THR A 732 -16.90 -28.76 20.22
N LYS A 733 -17.87 -28.67 21.13
CA LYS A 733 -18.31 -29.81 21.96
C LYS A 733 -19.27 -30.74 21.19
N PRO A 734 -19.39 -32.02 21.57
CA PRO A 734 -20.46 -32.88 21.08
C PRO A 734 -21.84 -32.27 21.32
N TYR A 735 -22.80 -32.46 20.41
CA TYR A 735 -24.16 -31.98 20.61
C TYR A 735 -24.95 -32.92 21.53
N THR A 736 -25.69 -32.33 22.45
CA THR A 736 -26.74 -33.03 23.23
C THR A 736 -27.92 -33.41 22.34
N ILE A 737 -28.75 -34.36 22.79
CA ILE A 737 -29.94 -34.77 22.03
C ILE A 737 -30.89 -33.59 21.79
N GLN A 738 -31.10 -32.72 22.78
CA GLN A 738 -31.94 -31.54 22.66
C GLN A 738 -31.38 -30.53 21.64
N GLU A 739 -30.07 -30.28 21.67
CA GLU A 739 -29.42 -29.42 20.68
C GLU A 739 -29.54 -30.00 19.27
N LYS A 740 -29.38 -31.32 19.10
CA LYS A 740 -29.56 -31.98 17.81
C LYS A 740 -30.98 -31.82 17.28
N ILE A 741 -32.00 -32.03 18.12
CA ILE A 741 -33.42 -31.83 17.72
C ILE A 741 -33.64 -30.39 17.25
N HIS A 742 -33.13 -29.41 18.00
CA HIS A 742 -33.23 -27.99 17.62
C HIS A 742 -32.53 -27.71 16.28
N ILE A 743 -31.29 -28.20 16.11
CA ILE A 743 -30.51 -28.02 14.87
C ILE A 743 -31.22 -28.64 13.67
N ILE A 744 -31.73 -29.86 13.84
CA ILE A 744 -32.42 -30.60 12.80
C ILE A 744 -33.69 -29.85 12.36
N THR A 745 -34.49 -29.41 13.32
CA THR A 745 -35.79 -28.77 13.07
C THR A 745 -35.65 -27.38 12.44
N ASN A 746 -34.73 -26.55 12.97
CA ASN A 746 -34.65 -25.15 12.58
C ASN A 746 -33.70 -24.86 11.44
N TYR A 747 -32.71 -25.74 11.20
CA TYR A 747 -31.66 -25.49 10.21
C TYR A 747 -31.61 -26.57 9.13
N MET A 748 -31.51 -27.84 9.53
CA MET A 748 -31.25 -28.93 8.56
C MET A 748 -32.47 -29.29 7.70
N ILE A 749 -33.63 -29.50 8.30
CA ILE A 749 -34.85 -29.85 7.55
C ILE A 749 -35.19 -28.73 6.56
N PRO A 750 -35.24 -27.44 6.96
CA PRO A 750 -35.52 -26.36 6.01
C PRO A 750 -34.53 -26.30 4.83
N GLU A 751 -33.24 -26.55 5.07
CA GLU A 751 -32.21 -26.61 4.02
C GLU A 751 -32.48 -27.77 3.06
N ILE A 752 -32.67 -28.98 3.58
CA ILE A 752 -32.83 -30.21 2.76
C ILE A 752 -34.14 -30.19 1.98
N VAL A 753 -35.25 -29.76 2.60
CA VAL A 753 -36.58 -29.67 1.97
C VAL A 753 -36.52 -28.70 0.79
N LYS A 754 -35.86 -27.54 0.99
CA LYS A 754 -35.62 -26.56 -0.09
C LYS A 754 -34.76 -27.12 -1.22
N ASP A 755 -33.69 -27.86 -0.90
CA ASP A 755 -32.80 -28.47 -1.90
C ASP A 755 -33.52 -29.50 -2.78
N VAL A 756 -34.53 -30.19 -2.23
CA VAL A 756 -35.35 -31.17 -2.97
C VAL A 756 -36.48 -30.48 -3.76
N GLY A 757 -36.86 -29.26 -3.38
CA GLY A 757 -37.87 -28.45 -4.09
C GLY A 757 -39.21 -28.31 -3.36
N PHE A 758 -39.26 -28.64 -2.07
CA PHE A 758 -40.44 -28.47 -1.21
C PHE A 758 -40.35 -27.18 -0.39
N THR A 759 -41.49 -26.72 0.13
CA THR A 759 -41.60 -25.64 1.11
C THR A 759 -41.53 -26.19 2.54
N LYS A 760 -41.19 -25.33 3.51
CA LYS A 760 -40.91 -25.74 4.91
C LYS A 760 -42.08 -26.49 5.57
N ASP A 761 -43.31 -26.19 5.17
CA ASP A 761 -44.53 -26.72 5.80
C ASP A 761 -45.09 -27.96 5.09
N GLU A 762 -44.50 -28.38 3.96
CA GLU A 762 -44.96 -29.53 3.19
C GLU A 762 -44.52 -30.88 3.75
N ILE A 763 -43.40 -30.93 4.50
CA ILE A 763 -42.92 -32.16 5.14
C ILE A 763 -42.66 -31.86 6.61
N ILE A 764 -43.46 -32.50 7.47
CA ILE A 764 -43.47 -32.21 8.90
C ILE A 764 -42.86 -33.39 9.65
N PHE A 765 -41.81 -33.10 10.42
CA PHE A 765 -41.19 -34.04 11.36
C PHE A 765 -41.57 -33.64 12.78
N SER A 766 -42.13 -34.57 13.55
CA SER A 766 -42.33 -34.36 14.99
C SER A 766 -41.02 -34.55 15.75
N GLU A 767 -40.88 -33.88 16.90
CA GLU A 767 -39.69 -34.03 17.77
C GLU A 767 -39.48 -35.49 18.20
N GLU A 768 -40.57 -36.22 18.43
CA GLU A 768 -40.54 -37.64 18.79
C GLU A 768 -39.90 -38.51 17.69
N ILE A 769 -40.19 -38.21 16.42
CA ILE A 769 -39.61 -38.94 15.28
C ILE A 769 -38.14 -38.59 15.11
N ILE A 770 -37.78 -37.31 15.27
CA ILE A 770 -36.38 -36.89 15.21
C ILE A 770 -35.59 -37.59 16.33
N LYS A 771 -36.12 -37.62 17.55
CA LYS A 771 -35.52 -38.33 18.68
C LYS A 771 -35.41 -39.84 18.38
N TYR A 772 -36.45 -40.46 17.84
CA TYR A 772 -36.43 -41.86 17.43
C TYR A 772 -35.33 -42.15 16.41
N LEU A 773 -35.17 -41.29 15.40
CA LEU A 773 -34.13 -41.42 14.39
C LEU A 773 -32.72 -41.33 15.00
N ILE A 774 -32.52 -40.35 15.89
CA ILE A 774 -31.24 -40.16 16.58
C ILE A 774 -30.88 -41.40 17.39
N GLU A 775 -31.78 -41.86 18.27
CA GLU A 775 -31.52 -42.96 19.20
C GLU A 775 -31.45 -44.33 18.51
N THR A 776 -32.17 -44.52 17.40
CA THR A 776 -32.28 -45.84 16.76
C THR A 776 -31.29 -46.05 15.61
N TYR A 777 -31.00 -45.00 14.84
CA TYR A 777 -30.25 -45.12 13.58
C TYR A 777 -28.92 -44.36 13.58
N THR A 778 -28.59 -43.61 14.64
CA THR A 778 -27.35 -42.83 14.69
C THR A 778 -26.56 -43.08 15.97
N ASN A 779 -25.23 -43.16 15.83
CA ASN A 779 -24.28 -43.09 16.93
C ASN A 779 -23.15 -42.15 16.51
N GLU A 780 -23.31 -40.87 16.82
CA GLU A 780 -22.35 -39.82 16.49
C GLU A 780 -22.48 -38.65 17.47
N ALA A 781 -21.42 -37.87 17.65
CA ALA A 781 -21.49 -36.62 18.41
C ALA A 781 -22.10 -35.45 17.63
N GLY A 782 -21.88 -35.41 16.31
CA GLY A 782 -22.41 -34.39 15.42
C GLY A 782 -23.80 -34.73 14.87
N VAL A 783 -24.12 -34.10 13.73
CA VAL A 783 -25.37 -34.31 12.98
C VAL A 783 -25.14 -34.78 11.54
N ARG A 784 -24.01 -35.41 11.23
CA ARG A 784 -23.66 -35.81 9.86
C ARG A 784 -24.48 -37.02 9.39
N LYS A 785 -24.49 -38.11 10.14
CA LYS A 785 -25.25 -39.33 9.82
C LYS A 785 -26.75 -39.07 9.88
N ILE A 786 -27.24 -38.26 10.84
CA ILE A 786 -28.66 -37.92 10.88
C ILE A 786 -29.09 -37.09 9.67
N LYS A 787 -28.22 -36.20 9.15
CA LYS A 787 -28.46 -35.49 7.87
C LYS A 787 -28.70 -36.47 6.74
N GLU A 788 -27.85 -37.49 6.60
CA GLU A 788 -27.99 -38.53 5.56
C GLU A 788 -29.34 -39.25 5.66
N LYS A 789 -29.78 -39.61 6.87
CA LYS A 789 -31.09 -40.28 7.08
C LYS A 789 -32.26 -39.39 6.73
N ILE A 790 -32.23 -38.12 7.10
CA ILE A 790 -33.29 -37.16 6.78
C ILE A 790 -33.37 -36.92 5.27
N VAL A 791 -32.22 -36.76 4.59
CA VAL A 791 -32.16 -36.63 3.13
C VAL A 791 -32.78 -37.86 2.45
N GLU A 792 -32.50 -39.06 2.96
CA GLU A 792 -33.08 -40.29 2.41
C GLU A 792 -34.61 -40.35 2.58
N ILE A 793 -35.13 -39.99 3.76
CA ILE A 793 -36.57 -39.92 4.02
C ILE A 793 -37.25 -38.91 3.08
N ILE A 794 -36.70 -37.71 2.95
CA ILE A 794 -37.27 -36.65 2.11
C ILE A 794 -37.23 -37.05 0.62
N ARG A 795 -36.15 -37.71 0.17
CA ARG A 795 -36.06 -38.22 -1.21
C ARG A 795 -37.07 -39.33 -1.48
N ASP A 796 -37.33 -40.21 -0.52
CA ASP A 796 -38.35 -41.26 -0.65
C ASP A 796 -39.77 -40.67 -0.69
N ILE A 797 -40.04 -39.65 0.14
CA ILE A 797 -41.30 -38.87 0.07
C ILE A 797 -41.45 -38.23 -1.31
N ASN A 798 -40.38 -37.62 -1.86
CA ASN A 798 -40.41 -37.05 -3.20
C ASN A 798 -40.69 -38.10 -4.28
N LEU A 799 -40.05 -39.26 -4.17
CA LEU A 799 -40.26 -40.37 -5.10
C LEU A 799 -41.71 -40.86 -5.05
N LYS A 800 -42.27 -41.07 -3.85
CA LYS A 800 -43.68 -41.45 -3.68
C LYS A 800 -44.63 -40.35 -4.18
N TYR A 801 -44.30 -39.08 -3.97
CA TYR A 801 -45.07 -37.95 -4.48
C TYR A 801 -45.14 -37.94 -6.02
N ILE A 802 -43.99 -38.11 -6.70
CA ILE A 802 -43.92 -38.15 -8.16
C ILE A 802 -44.67 -39.37 -8.73
N HIS A 803 -44.51 -40.55 -8.12
CA HIS A 803 -45.23 -41.75 -8.57
C HIS A 803 -46.75 -41.69 -8.36
N ASN A 804 -47.21 -41.01 -7.31
CA ASN A 804 -48.64 -40.89 -7.02
C ASN A 804 -49.34 -39.79 -7.84
N TYR A 805 -48.61 -39.02 -8.64
CA TYR A 805 -49.18 -38.00 -9.51
C TYR A 805 -50.16 -38.59 -10.54
N ASP A 806 -49.83 -39.76 -11.09
CA ASP A 806 -50.67 -40.48 -12.06
C ASP A 806 -51.99 -41.00 -11.46
N ASN A 807 -52.07 -41.14 -10.13
CA ASN A 807 -53.24 -41.66 -9.41
C ASN A 807 -54.23 -40.58 -8.94
N HIS A 808 -54.06 -39.31 -9.34
CA HIS A 808 -54.90 -38.18 -8.94
C HIS A 808 -55.11 -38.01 -7.42
N ASN A 809 -54.10 -38.37 -6.60
CA ASN A 809 -54.17 -38.18 -5.15
C ASN A 809 -53.66 -36.77 -4.77
N ILE A 810 -54.55 -35.78 -4.89
CA ILE A 810 -54.25 -34.34 -4.77
C ILE A 810 -53.81 -33.92 -3.34
N ASN A 811 -54.07 -34.74 -2.32
CA ASN A 811 -53.84 -34.40 -0.90
C ASN A 811 -52.61 -35.07 -0.25
N TYR A 812 -51.56 -35.37 -1.02
CA TYR A 812 -50.36 -36.02 -0.45
C TYR A 812 -49.52 -35.08 0.43
N LEU A 813 -49.64 -33.76 0.24
CA LEU A 813 -48.94 -32.73 1.02
C LEU A 813 -49.95 -31.88 1.80
N PRO A 814 -49.65 -31.45 3.03
CA PRO A 814 -48.43 -31.72 3.79
C PRO A 814 -48.33 -33.17 4.28
N TYR A 815 -47.13 -33.76 4.21
CA TYR A 815 -46.86 -35.12 4.66
C TYR A 815 -46.29 -35.12 6.07
N ASN A 816 -47.05 -35.68 7.01
CA ASN A 816 -46.57 -35.97 8.36
C ASN A 816 -45.78 -37.27 8.34
N VAL A 817 -44.47 -37.19 8.58
CA VAL A 817 -43.65 -38.39 8.74
C VAL A 817 -44.17 -39.16 9.94
N THR A 818 -44.34 -40.48 9.83
CA THR A 818 -44.71 -41.34 10.96
C THR A 818 -43.63 -42.36 11.24
N LYS A 819 -43.68 -42.99 12.42
CA LYS A 819 -42.72 -44.03 12.80
C LYS A 819 -42.82 -45.25 11.87
N GLU A 820 -44.03 -45.62 11.45
CA GLU A 820 -44.26 -46.74 10.54
C GLU A 820 -43.58 -46.51 9.20
N PHE A 821 -43.68 -45.29 8.67
CA PHE A 821 -43.02 -44.91 7.42
C PHE A 821 -41.49 -44.97 7.53
N VAL A 822 -40.92 -44.48 8.64
CA VAL A 822 -39.48 -44.59 8.90
C VAL A 822 -39.03 -46.05 8.99
N ASP A 823 -39.80 -46.89 9.70
CA ASP A 823 -39.51 -48.32 9.84
C ASP A 823 -39.68 -49.07 8.49
N GLU A 824 -40.57 -48.62 7.59
CA GLU A 824 -40.71 -49.13 6.22
C GLU A 824 -39.45 -48.85 5.39
N ILE A 825 -39.01 -47.58 5.33
CA ILE A 825 -37.83 -47.16 4.56
C ILE A 825 -36.57 -47.85 5.07
N PHE A 826 -36.42 -47.95 6.40
CA PHE A 826 -35.22 -48.50 7.02
C PHE A 826 -35.35 -49.97 7.42
N LYS A 827 -36.36 -50.69 6.92
CA LYS A 827 -36.62 -52.09 7.28
C LYS A 827 -35.42 -53.02 7.05
N MET A 828 -34.68 -52.80 5.97
CA MET A 828 -33.48 -53.57 5.62
C MET A 828 -32.18 -52.93 6.13
N LYS A 829 -32.25 -51.83 6.87
CA LYS A 829 -31.07 -51.16 7.43
C LYS A 829 -30.83 -51.59 8.87
N PRO A 830 -29.58 -51.91 9.24
CA PRO A 830 -29.28 -52.29 10.62
C PRO A 830 -29.53 -51.11 11.57
N LYS A 831 -30.29 -51.37 12.64
CA LYS A 831 -30.44 -50.46 13.78
C LYS A 831 -29.16 -50.43 14.62
N MET A 832 -28.96 -49.34 15.35
CA MET A 832 -27.87 -49.22 16.32
C MET A 832 -28.03 -50.31 17.40
N ARG A 833 -26.94 -51.03 17.68
CA ARG A 833 -26.87 -52.00 18.78
C ARG A 833 -26.14 -51.36 19.94
N ILE A 834 -26.86 -51.07 21.01
CA ILE A 834 -26.26 -50.65 22.29
C ILE A 834 -25.91 -51.91 23.06
N ASN A 835 -24.67 -52.01 23.54
CA ASN A 835 -24.26 -53.07 24.45
C ASN A 835 -25.00 -52.88 25.78
N LYS A 836 -25.96 -53.76 26.08
CA LYS A 836 -26.68 -53.74 27.35
C LYS A 836 -25.87 -54.40 28.46
N THR A 837 -26.20 -54.06 29.70
CA THR A 837 -25.73 -54.82 30.86
C THR A 837 -26.11 -56.30 30.75
N HIS A 838 -25.27 -57.15 31.33
CA HIS A 838 -25.50 -58.59 31.45
C HIS A 838 -26.62 -58.87 32.46
N THR A 839 -27.30 -60.01 32.33
CA THR A 839 -28.58 -60.25 33.03
C THR A 839 -28.43 -60.58 34.51
N GLU A 840 -27.34 -61.22 34.93
CA GLU A 840 -27.17 -61.74 36.30
C GLU A 840 -25.78 -61.46 36.88
N PRO A 841 -25.67 -61.23 38.21
CA PRO A 841 -24.38 -61.07 38.88
C PRO A 841 -23.46 -62.28 38.66
N THR A 842 -22.26 -62.02 38.13
CA THR A 842 -21.33 -63.07 37.66
C THR A 842 -19.93 -62.85 38.22
N VAL A 843 -19.17 -63.92 38.40
CA VAL A 843 -17.75 -63.87 38.84
C VAL A 843 -16.87 -63.49 37.65
N GLY A 844 -15.97 -62.53 37.85
CA GLY A 844 -15.01 -62.10 36.82
C GLY A 844 -15.59 -61.31 35.66
N LEU A 845 -16.86 -60.91 35.72
CA LEU A 845 -17.51 -60.06 34.73
C LEU A 845 -17.85 -58.71 35.36
N VAL A 846 -17.26 -57.64 34.84
CA VAL A 846 -17.49 -56.27 35.34
C VAL A 846 -17.84 -55.34 34.20
N ASN A 847 -18.69 -54.36 34.49
CA ASN A 847 -19.03 -53.30 33.55
C ASN A 847 -18.03 -52.13 33.71
N GLY A 848 -17.09 -52.00 32.78
CA GLY A 848 -16.28 -50.81 32.63
C GLY A 848 -16.96 -49.78 31.73
N LEU A 849 -16.65 -48.50 31.95
CA LEU A 849 -17.11 -47.42 31.06
C LEU A 849 -15.99 -46.96 30.13
N TYR A 850 -16.33 -46.71 28.87
CA TYR A 850 -15.40 -46.13 27.91
C TYR A 850 -15.96 -44.85 27.29
N ALA A 851 -15.06 -44.00 26.83
CA ALA A 851 -15.38 -42.86 25.98
C ALA A 851 -14.40 -42.85 24.81
N THR A 852 -14.91 -42.49 23.64
CA THR A 852 -14.12 -42.26 22.43
C THR A 852 -13.78 -40.78 22.30
N SER A 853 -12.73 -40.46 21.54
CA SER A 853 -12.38 -39.07 21.17
C SER A 853 -13.53 -38.35 20.45
N THR A 854 -14.41 -39.10 19.80
CA THR A 854 -15.60 -38.55 19.15
C THR A 854 -16.72 -38.18 20.12
N GLY A 855 -16.54 -38.34 21.44
CA GLY A 855 -17.56 -37.99 22.45
C GLY A 855 -18.67 -39.03 22.61
N VAL A 856 -18.57 -40.17 21.93
CA VAL A 856 -19.46 -41.33 22.14
C VAL A 856 -18.88 -42.17 23.27
N GLY A 857 -19.72 -42.53 24.25
CA GLY A 857 -19.37 -43.43 25.34
C GLY A 857 -20.29 -44.63 25.42
N GLY A 858 -19.90 -45.60 26.24
CA GLY A 858 -20.64 -46.84 26.36
C GLY A 858 -20.06 -47.75 27.42
N LEU A 859 -20.59 -48.98 27.43
CA LEU A 859 -20.23 -50.02 28.36
C LEU A 859 -19.31 -51.04 27.69
N THR A 860 -18.20 -51.37 28.35
CA THR A 860 -17.30 -52.47 27.99
C THR A 860 -17.35 -53.54 29.08
N GLN A 861 -17.78 -54.74 28.71
CA GLN A 861 -17.87 -55.87 29.64
C GLN A 861 -16.51 -56.54 29.76
N ILE A 862 -15.74 -56.19 30.80
CA ILE A 862 -14.42 -56.79 31.02
C ILE A 862 -14.65 -58.19 31.61
N GLN A 863 -14.07 -59.18 30.95
CA GLN A 863 -14.21 -60.60 31.27
C GLN A 863 -12.88 -61.14 31.74
N VAL A 864 -12.85 -61.75 32.93
CA VAL A 864 -11.68 -62.42 33.48
C VAL A 864 -12.03 -63.86 33.80
N MET A 865 -11.22 -64.80 33.33
CA MET A 865 -11.39 -66.22 33.63
C MET A 865 -10.06 -66.89 33.99
N LYS A 866 -10.14 -67.93 34.83
CA LYS A 866 -9.01 -68.82 35.12
C LYS A 866 -8.87 -69.84 33.98
N TYR A 867 -7.63 -70.12 33.55
CA TYR A 867 -7.31 -71.19 32.61
C TYR A 867 -6.03 -71.92 33.06
N PRO A 868 -5.82 -73.21 32.71
CA PRO A 868 -4.58 -73.91 33.02
C PRO A 868 -3.37 -73.25 32.34
N SER A 869 -2.30 -72.94 33.08
CA SER A 869 -1.06 -72.36 32.55
C SER A 869 0.16 -73.05 33.16
N GLU A 870 1.32 -72.96 32.50
CA GLU A 870 2.59 -73.44 33.05
C GLU A 870 3.08 -72.57 34.21
N LYS A 871 2.83 -71.25 34.12
CA LYS A 871 3.22 -70.26 35.14
C LYS A 871 2.00 -69.88 35.97
N MET A 872 2.21 -69.77 37.28
CA MET A 872 1.18 -69.33 38.21
C MET A 872 0.86 -67.85 38.00
N LEU A 873 -0.44 -67.52 37.93
CA LEU A 873 -0.96 -66.17 37.66
C LEU A 873 -0.43 -65.56 36.35
N ASP A 874 -0.10 -66.40 35.36
CA ASP A 874 0.23 -65.94 34.02
C ASP A 874 -0.91 -65.12 33.42
N LEU A 875 -0.60 -64.01 32.76
CA LEU A 875 -1.60 -63.06 32.31
C LEU A 875 -1.68 -63.06 30.78
N THR A 876 -2.80 -63.54 30.24
CA THR A 876 -3.10 -63.47 28.81
C THR A 876 -4.11 -62.35 28.55
N LEU A 877 -3.82 -61.51 27.56
CA LEU A 877 -4.66 -60.35 27.21
C LEU A 877 -5.23 -60.52 25.81
N THR A 878 -6.54 -60.34 25.65
CA THR A 878 -7.23 -60.40 24.34
C THR A 878 -8.20 -59.23 24.18
N GLY A 879 -8.57 -58.90 22.94
CA GLY A 879 -9.44 -57.75 22.65
C GLY A 879 -8.74 -56.51 22.09
N GLN A 880 -7.59 -56.68 21.43
CA GLN A 880 -6.84 -55.59 20.79
C GLN A 880 -6.47 -54.43 21.74
N GLN A 881 -5.98 -54.81 22.92
CA GLN A 881 -5.53 -53.90 23.96
C GLN A 881 -4.17 -53.28 23.60
N GLY A 882 -4.04 -51.96 23.74
CA GLY A 882 -2.79 -51.24 23.50
C GLY A 882 -1.79 -51.34 24.66
N GLU A 883 -0.62 -50.72 24.52
CA GLU A 883 0.49 -50.88 25.48
C GLU A 883 0.15 -50.32 26.86
N VAL A 884 -0.53 -49.17 26.94
CA VAL A 884 -0.92 -48.55 28.21
C VAL A 884 -1.92 -49.43 28.95
N MET A 885 -2.85 -50.05 28.21
CA MET A 885 -3.81 -50.99 28.78
C MET A 885 -3.12 -52.25 29.33
N LYS A 886 -2.12 -52.80 28.61
CA LYS A 886 -1.36 -53.98 29.09
C LYS A 886 -0.66 -53.70 30.42
N GLU A 887 -0.04 -52.53 30.53
CA GLU A 887 0.61 -52.09 31.77
C GLU A 887 -0.41 -51.93 32.91
N SER A 888 -1.56 -51.30 32.62
CA SER A 888 -2.66 -51.13 33.57
C SER A 888 -3.18 -52.46 34.12
N VAL A 889 -3.35 -53.49 33.28
CA VAL A 889 -3.77 -54.82 33.74
C VAL A 889 -2.71 -55.47 34.63
N MET A 890 -1.43 -55.26 34.33
CA MET A 890 -0.33 -55.80 35.14
C MET A 890 -0.32 -55.19 36.55
N TYR A 891 -0.58 -53.88 36.66
CA TYR A 891 -0.79 -53.24 37.96
C TYR A 891 -2.04 -53.79 38.67
N ALA A 892 -3.15 -53.92 37.93
CA ALA A 892 -4.41 -54.43 38.47
C ALA A 892 -4.25 -55.84 39.08
N LEU A 893 -3.52 -56.74 38.43
CA LEU A 893 -3.23 -58.08 38.96
C LEU A 893 -2.47 -58.03 40.29
N ARG A 894 -1.41 -57.21 40.35
CA ARG A 894 -0.57 -57.08 41.57
C ARG A 894 -1.37 -56.51 42.73
N ILE A 895 -2.19 -55.50 42.45
CA ILE A 895 -3.07 -54.88 43.45
C ILE A 895 -4.10 -55.90 43.95
N ALA A 896 -4.81 -56.56 43.03
CA ALA A 896 -5.82 -57.56 43.38
C ALA A 896 -5.24 -58.71 44.21
N TYR A 897 -4.03 -59.20 43.88
CA TYR A 897 -3.35 -60.25 44.65
C TYR A 897 -2.93 -59.77 46.04
N ASN A 898 -2.38 -58.55 46.15
CA ASN A 898 -1.96 -57.98 47.44
C ASN A 898 -3.14 -57.74 48.39
N MET A 899 -4.34 -57.54 47.85
CA MET A 899 -5.59 -57.34 48.60
C MET A 899 -6.19 -58.60 49.20
N LEU A 900 -5.75 -59.78 48.78
CA LEU A 900 -6.23 -61.04 49.34
C LEU A 900 -5.76 -61.19 50.80
N SER A 901 -6.59 -61.83 51.61
CA SER A 901 -6.18 -62.24 52.97
C SER A 901 -5.07 -63.28 52.91
N ASP A 902 -4.30 -63.43 53.98
CA ASP A 902 -3.23 -64.43 54.02
C ASP A 902 -3.77 -65.86 53.84
N GLU A 903 -4.99 -66.12 54.32
CA GLU A 903 -5.69 -67.39 54.08
C GLU A 903 -6.04 -67.60 52.60
N GLU A 904 -6.52 -66.56 51.89
CA GLU A 904 -6.86 -66.62 50.46
C GLU A 904 -5.60 -66.80 49.60
N LYS A 905 -4.51 -66.10 49.95
CA LYS A 905 -3.20 -66.29 49.30
C LYS A 905 -2.70 -67.71 49.50
N GLN A 906 -2.80 -68.23 50.73
CA GLN A 906 -2.38 -69.59 51.03
C GLN A 906 -3.21 -70.62 50.25
N LYS A 907 -4.54 -70.46 50.17
CA LYS A 907 -5.40 -71.31 49.33
C LYS A 907 -4.97 -71.32 47.87
N ILE A 908 -4.64 -70.17 47.31
CA ILE A 908 -4.18 -70.06 45.91
C ILE A 908 -2.83 -70.76 45.71
N ILE A 909 -1.91 -70.65 46.67
CA ILE A 909 -0.60 -71.34 46.66
C ILE A 909 -0.79 -72.85 46.81
N ASP A 910 -1.66 -73.29 47.71
CA ASP A 910 -1.94 -74.70 47.96
C ASP A 910 -2.64 -75.35 46.75
N ASP A 911 -3.56 -74.66 46.10
CA ASP A 911 -4.21 -75.10 44.85
C ASP A 911 -3.18 -75.24 43.70
N ALA A 912 -2.23 -74.30 43.60
CA ALA A 912 -1.18 -74.36 42.60
C ALA A 912 -0.21 -75.53 42.85
N ASN A 913 0.18 -75.76 44.10
CA ASN A 913 1.08 -76.85 44.49
C ASN A 913 0.44 -78.24 44.33
N ASN A 914 -0.89 -78.35 44.53
CA ASN A 914 -1.58 -79.65 44.53
C ASN A 914 -2.25 -80.03 43.18
N LYS A 915 -2.64 -79.08 42.30
CA LYS A 915 -3.58 -79.38 41.19
C LYS A 915 -3.33 -78.72 39.82
N LYS A 916 -2.11 -78.21 39.55
CA LYS A 916 -1.64 -77.50 38.33
C LYS A 916 -1.80 -75.99 38.41
N ASN A 917 -0.76 -75.30 37.95
CA ASN A 917 -0.73 -73.84 37.82
C ASN A 917 -1.87 -73.34 36.91
N PHE A 918 -2.38 -72.13 37.21
CA PHE A 918 -3.39 -71.46 36.41
C PHE A 918 -2.96 -70.03 36.08
N GLY A 919 -3.38 -69.55 34.91
CA GLY A 919 -3.29 -68.17 34.48
C GLY A 919 -4.67 -67.49 34.46
N LEU A 920 -4.67 -66.19 34.18
CA LEU A 920 -5.83 -65.33 34.04
C LEU A 920 -5.89 -64.78 32.62
N LEU A 921 -7.01 -65.01 31.94
CA LEU A 921 -7.31 -64.40 30.65
C LEU A 921 -8.18 -63.17 30.90
N VAL A 922 -7.67 -61.99 30.57
CA VAL A 922 -8.45 -60.74 30.59
C VAL A 922 -8.88 -60.44 29.15
N HIS A 923 -10.17 -60.60 28.89
CA HIS A 923 -10.80 -60.32 27.61
C HIS A 923 -11.61 -59.04 27.68
N THR A 924 -11.37 -58.15 26.72
CA THR A 924 -12.26 -57.03 26.43
C THR A 924 -12.94 -57.30 25.08
N PRO A 925 -14.27 -57.51 25.03
CA PRO A 925 -15.01 -57.78 23.79
C PRO A 925 -14.80 -56.69 22.71
N GLU A 926 -15.24 -56.93 21.47
CA GLU A 926 -15.00 -56.02 20.31
C GLU A 926 -13.53 -55.98 19.85
N ALA A 927 -12.95 -57.16 19.58
CA ALA A 927 -11.55 -57.35 19.21
C ALA A 927 -11.08 -56.64 17.90
N ALA A 928 -11.99 -55.99 17.18
CA ALA A 928 -11.66 -55.18 15.99
C ALA A 928 -11.43 -53.70 16.30
N THR A 929 -11.82 -53.24 17.50
CA THR A 929 -11.59 -51.87 17.96
C THR A 929 -10.43 -51.83 18.95
N LYS A 930 -9.41 -51.02 18.66
CA LYS A 930 -8.29 -50.81 19.59
C LYS A 930 -8.78 -50.17 20.88
N LYS A 931 -8.39 -50.75 22.02
CA LYS A 931 -8.72 -50.25 23.37
C LYS A 931 -7.43 -49.89 24.09
N ASP A 932 -7.18 -48.61 24.27
CA ASP A 932 -5.95 -48.13 24.89
C ASP A 932 -6.28 -46.97 25.85
N GLY A 933 -5.85 -47.09 27.10
CA GLY A 933 -6.09 -46.10 28.15
C GLY A 933 -6.24 -46.69 29.56
N PRO A 934 -5.71 -46.04 30.61
CA PRO A 934 -5.64 -46.61 31.95
C PRO A 934 -6.97 -46.54 32.73
N SER A 935 -8.00 -45.88 32.18
CA SER A 935 -9.27 -45.59 32.89
C SER A 935 -10.13 -46.82 33.22
N ALA A 936 -9.72 -48.01 32.77
CA ALA A 936 -10.34 -49.30 33.12
C ALA A 936 -9.61 -50.02 34.28
N GLY A 937 -8.52 -49.44 34.81
CA GLY A 937 -7.68 -50.08 35.83
C GLY A 937 -8.47 -50.52 37.06
N ALA A 938 -9.31 -49.65 37.62
CA ALA A 938 -10.17 -50.01 38.76
C ALA A 938 -11.13 -51.17 38.44
N ALA A 939 -11.75 -51.17 37.27
CA ALA A 939 -12.66 -52.23 36.83
C ALA A 939 -11.92 -53.57 36.66
N MET A 940 -10.75 -53.54 36.03
CA MET A 940 -9.90 -54.73 35.82
C MET A 940 -9.43 -55.33 37.15
N THR A 941 -9.02 -54.49 38.10
CA THR A 941 -8.65 -54.93 39.46
C THR A 941 -9.83 -55.63 40.13
N LEU A 942 -11.05 -55.08 40.03
CA LEU A 942 -12.24 -55.71 40.58
C LEU A 942 -12.56 -57.05 39.93
N ALA A 943 -12.47 -57.16 38.60
CA ALA A 943 -12.73 -58.41 37.89
C ALA A 943 -11.73 -59.51 38.29
N ILE A 944 -10.45 -59.16 38.39
CA ILE A 944 -9.40 -60.07 38.85
C ILE A 944 -9.65 -60.47 40.31
N TYR A 945 -9.90 -59.51 41.20
CA TYR A 945 -10.18 -59.78 42.61
C TYR A 945 -11.41 -60.67 42.79
N SER A 946 -12.47 -60.45 42.01
CA SER A 946 -13.67 -61.32 41.96
C SER A 946 -13.33 -62.76 41.58
N VAL A 947 -12.49 -62.97 40.56
CA VAL A 947 -12.06 -64.31 40.13
C VAL A 947 -11.19 -65.00 41.19
N LEU A 948 -10.31 -64.25 41.86
CA LEU A 948 -9.44 -64.79 42.91
C LEU A 948 -10.23 -65.18 44.17
N THR A 949 -11.23 -64.38 44.55
CA THR A 949 -12.06 -64.60 45.76
C THR A 949 -13.36 -65.35 45.51
N ASN A 950 -13.72 -65.61 44.25
CA ASN A 950 -14.98 -66.21 43.82
C ASN A 950 -16.25 -65.44 44.25
N LYS A 951 -16.15 -64.11 44.39
CA LYS A 951 -17.28 -63.22 44.74
C LYS A 951 -17.98 -62.71 43.48
N LYS A 952 -19.32 -62.73 43.46
CA LYS A 952 -20.12 -62.26 42.31
C LYS A 952 -20.18 -60.73 42.27
N ILE A 953 -19.97 -60.14 41.10
CA ILE A 953 -20.07 -58.68 40.89
C ILE A 953 -21.49 -58.31 40.48
N ASN A 954 -22.03 -57.24 41.05
CA ASN A 954 -23.35 -56.70 40.70
C ASN A 954 -23.38 -56.18 39.25
N ASN A 955 -24.29 -56.74 38.45
CA ASN A 955 -24.43 -56.43 37.02
C ASN A 955 -25.03 -55.03 36.75
N LEU A 956 -25.65 -54.39 37.74
CA LEU A 956 -26.27 -53.06 37.59
C LEU A 956 -25.33 -51.91 37.96
N VAL A 957 -24.09 -52.23 38.34
CA VAL A 957 -23.04 -51.25 38.68
C VAL A 957 -22.04 -51.19 37.54
N ALA A 958 -21.59 -49.98 37.20
CA ALA A 958 -20.47 -49.75 36.30
C ALA A 958 -19.48 -48.77 36.91
N MET A 959 -18.22 -48.82 36.46
CA MET A 959 -17.18 -47.95 37.01
C MET A 959 -16.15 -47.51 35.98
N THR A 960 -15.43 -46.44 36.32
CA THR A 960 -14.25 -45.97 35.61
C THR A 960 -13.29 -45.32 36.61
N GLY A 961 -12.00 -45.43 36.34
CA GLY A 961 -10.97 -44.89 37.20
C GLY A 961 -9.63 -45.52 36.87
N GLU A 962 -8.60 -44.68 36.76
CA GLU A 962 -7.23 -45.16 36.80
C GLU A 962 -6.90 -45.58 38.24
N ILE A 963 -6.04 -46.58 38.42
CA ILE A 963 -5.66 -47.09 39.74
C ILE A 963 -4.14 -47.04 39.89
N ASP A 964 -3.66 -46.47 40.99
CA ASP A 964 -2.24 -46.49 41.34
C ASP A 964 -1.88 -47.71 42.23
N LEU A 965 -0.58 -47.93 42.46
CA LEU A 965 -0.12 -49.03 43.33
C LEU A 965 -0.57 -48.90 44.79
N TYR A 966 -0.97 -47.70 45.22
CA TYR A 966 -1.51 -47.42 46.55
C TYR A 966 -3.03 -47.57 46.62
N LYS A 967 -3.67 -48.05 45.54
CA LYS A 967 -5.11 -48.29 45.41
C LYS A 967 -5.97 -47.02 45.37
N ASN A 968 -5.38 -45.85 45.13
CA ASN A 968 -6.16 -44.64 44.90
C ASN A 968 -6.78 -44.68 43.51
N VAL A 969 -8.02 -44.21 43.40
CA VAL A 969 -8.73 -44.10 42.14
C VAL A 969 -8.55 -42.68 41.59
N LYS A 970 -7.87 -42.56 40.46
CA LYS A 970 -7.45 -41.29 39.84
C LYS A 970 -8.40 -40.81 38.76
N ILE A 971 -8.36 -39.49 38.55
CA ILE A 971 -9.20 -38.75 37.61
C ILE A 971 -9.21 -39.35 36.21
N ILE A 972 -10.35 -39.28 35.53
CA ILE A 972 -10.52 -39.73 34.14
C ILE A 972 -11.11 -38.63 33.25
N GLY A 973 -10.90 -38.77 31.95
CA GLY A 973 -11.55 -37.93 30.94
C GLY A 973 -12.87 -38.50 30.41
N GLY A 974 -13.66 -37.64 29.76
CA GLY A 974 -14.86 -38.03 29.01
C GLY A 974 -16.07 -38.42 29.88
N LEU A 975 -16.20 -37.83 31.08
CA LEU A 975 -17.19 -38.20 32.09
C LEU A 975 -18.63 -38.23 31.56
N HIS A 976 -19.07 -37.15 30.88
CA HIS A 976 -20.43 -37.06 30.33
C HIS A 976 -20.78 -38.21 29.37
N ALA A 977 -19.86 -38.53 28.46
CA ALA A 977 -20.06 -39.60 27.47
C ALA A 977 -20.14 -40.97 28.16
N LYS A 978 -19.27 -41.22 29.15
CA LYS A 978 -19.27 -42.46 29.94
C LYS A 978 -20.58 -42.65 30.71
N LEU A 979 -21.04 -41.61 31.41
CA LEU A 979 -22.27 -41.67 32.20
C LEU A 979 -23.53 -41.81 31.33
N SER A 980 -23.61 -41.06 30.23
CA SER A 980 -24.72 -41.17 29.28
C SER A 980 -24.79 -42.56 28.64
N GLY A 981 -23.62 -43.11 28.26
CA GLY A 981 -23.51 -44.47 27.74
C GLY A 981 -23.90 -45.54 28.77
N ALA A 982 -23.54 -45.34 30.04
CA ALA A 982 -23.91 -46.24 31.13
C ALA A 982 -25.44 -46.33 31.30
N LYS A 983 -26.11 -45.16 31.34
CA LYS A 983 -27.57 -45.08 31.46
C LYS A 983 -28.28 -45.77 30.30
N LEU A 984 -27.85 -45.50 29.07
CA LEU A 984 -28.39 -46.15 27.87
C LEU A 984 -28.18 -47.67 27.86
N ALA A 985 -27.09 -48.14 28.47
CA ALA A 985 -26.81 -49.57 28.63
C ALA A 985 -27.64 -50.26 29.71
N GLY A 986 -28.39 -49.50 30.54
CA GLY A 986 -29.26 -50.01 31.61
C GLY A 986 -28.59 -50.15 32.98
N ILE A 987 -27.47 -49.44 33.21
CA ILE A 987 -26.83 -49.35 34.52
C ILE A 987 -27.68 -48.49 35.46
N LYS A 988 -27.71 -48.83 36.76
CA LYS A 988 -28.40 -48.05 37.80
C LYS A 988 -27.46 -47.20 38.65
N LEU A 989 -26.21 -47.65 38.80
CA LEU A 989 -25.20 -46.99 39.62
C LEU A 989 -23.88 -46.91 38.87
N ALA A 990 -23.35 -45.70 38.68
CA ALA A 990 -22.02 -45.47 38.13
C ALA A 990 -21.07 -44.95 39.22
N LEU A 991 -19.89 -45.57 39.32
CA LEU A 991 -18.84 -45.19 40.27
C LEU A 991 -17.73 -44.43 39.53
N ILE A 992 -17.43 -43.22 40.00
CA ILE A 992 -16.45 -42.32 39.36
C ILE A 992 -15.43 -41.79 40.37
N PRO A 993 -14.22 -41.40 39.95
CA PRO A 993 -13.20 -40.88 40.85
C PRO A 993 -13.68 -39.60 41.55
N LYS A 994 -13.34 -39.44 42.83
CA LYS A 994 -13.66 -38.24 43.63
C LYS A 994 -13.07 -36.96 43.04
N GLU A 995 -11.90 -37.06 42.39
CA GLU A 995 -11.24 -35.96 41.68
C GLU A 995 -12.08 -35.42 40.50
N ASN A 996 -13.05 -36.19 39.97
CA ASN A 996 -13.98 -35.75 38.91
C ASN A 996 -15.23 -34.99 39.44
N LEU A 997 -15.26 -34.60 40.72
CA LEU A 997 -16.41 -33.88 41.30
C LEU A 997 -16.70 -32.56 40.58
N ASP A 998 -15.66 -31.79 40.22
CA ASP A 998 -15.83 -30.51 39.54
C ASP A 998 -16.46 -30.70 38.15
N ASP A 999 -16.01 -31.71 37.40
CA ASP A 999 -16.61 -32.07 36.11
C ASP A 999 -18.10 -32.44 36.26
N LEU A 1000 -18.44 -33.21 37.30
CA LEU A 1000 -19.83 -33.58 37.58
C LEU A 1000 -20.69 -32.36 37.95
N ASN A 1001 -20.15 -31.42 38.72
CA ASN A 1001 -20.84 -30.19 39.09
C ASN A 1001 -21.12 -29.30 37.87
N ILE A 1002 -20.18 -29.22 36.91
CA ILE A 1002 -20.40 -28.53 35.64
C ILE A 1002 -21.57 -29.16 34.88
N LEU A 1003 -21.63 -30.50 34.79
CA LEU A 1003 -22.73 -31.19 34.12
C LEU A 1003 -24.09 -30.97 34.79
N ARG A 1004 -24.12 -30.91 36.12
CA ARG A 1004 -25.34 -30.61 36.89
C ARG A 1004 -25.79 -29.17 36.67
N HIS A 1005 -24.86 -28.21 36.71
CA HIS A 1005 -25.17 -26.80 36.48
C HIS A 1005 -25.75 -26.56 35.08
N ASP A 1006 -25.23 -27.24 34.07
CA ASP A 1006 -25.68 -27.11 32.68
C ASP A 1006 -26.95 -27.93 32.37
N ASN A 1007 -27.54 -28.62 33.36
CA ASN A 1007 -28.68 -29.54 33.21
C ASN A 1007 -28.46 -30.65 32.16
N ILE A 1008 -27.21 -31.11 32.02
CA ILE A 1008 -26.82 -32.19 31.10
C ILE A 1008 -26.40 -33.45 31.86
N SER A 1009 -26.44 -33.45 33.20
CA SER A 1009 -26.18 -34.65 33.99
C SER A 1009 -27.20 -35.74 33.64
N PRO A 1010 -26.77 -36.98 33.34
CA PRO A 1010 -27.69 -38.10 33.11
C PRO A 1010 -28.32 -38.65 34.40
N GLU A 1011 -27.99 -38.10 35.57
CA GLU A 1011 -28.56 -38.49 36.86
C GLU A 1011 -30.09 -38.29 36.92
N ASP A 1012 -30.81 -39.32 37.36
CA ASP A 1012 -32.23 -39.28 37.67
C ASP A 1012 -32.61 -40.38 38.68
N ASP A 1013 -33.90 -40.58 38.94
CA ASP A 1013 -34.39 -41.62 39.86
C ASP A 1013 -33.97 -43.04 39.45
N SER A 1014 -33.65 -43.26 38.17
CA SER A 1014 -33.24 -44.56 37.60
C SER A 1014 -31.73 -44.76 37.56
N PHE A 1015 -30.94 -43.68 37.60
CA PHE A 1015 -29.49 -43.69 37.43
C PHE A 1015 -28.79 -42.74 38.41
N LYS A 1016 -27.96 -43.31 39.31
CA LYS A 1016 -27.19 -42.57 40.32
C LYS A 1016 -25.69 -42.62 40.04
N VAL A 1017 -24.99 -41.57 40.46
CA VAL A 1017 -23.53 -41.47 40.37
C VAL A 1017 -22.95 -41.30 41.77
N GLU A 1018 -21.99 -42.15 42.12
CA GLU A 1018 -21.30 -42.11 43.41
C GLU A 1018 -19.79 -41.89 43.21
N LEU A 1019 -19.18 -41.18 44.16
CA LEU A 1019 -17.77 -40.82 44.13
C LEU A 1019 -16.94 -41.82 44.92
N ILE A 1020 -15.81 -42.25 44.35
CA ILE A 1020 -14.85 -43.18 44.97
C ILE A 1020 -13.47 -42.55 45.04
N GLU A 1021 -12.78 -42.70 46.18
CA GLU A 1021 -11.42 -42.19 46.38
C GLU A 1021 -10.41 -43.33 46.39
N HIS A 1022 -10.78 -44.44 47.04
CA HIS A 1022 -9.92 -45.60 47.22
C HIS A 1022 -10.63 -46.86 46.71
N PHE A 1023 -9.86 -47.87 46.29
CA PHE A 1023 -10.43 -49.12 45.76
C PHE A 1023 -11.34 -49.82 46.77
N ASP A 1024 -11.08 -49.69 48.08
CA ASP A 1024 -11.91 -50.31 49.13
C ASP A 1024 -13.36 -49.79 49.12
N ASP A 1025 -13.61 -48.59 48.58
CA ASP A 1025 -14.96 -48.07 48.41
C ASP A 1025 -15.73 -48.84 47.33
N LEU A 1026 -15.05 -49.35 46.30
CA LEU A 1026 -15.68 -50.17 45.25
C LEU A 1026 -16.28 -51.45 45.82
N ILE A 1027 -15.59 -52.07 46.79
CA ILE A 1027 -16.03 -53.33 47.42
C ILE A 1027 -17.42 -53.16 48.05
N LYS A 1028 -17.70 -52.00 48.65
CA LYS A 1028 -18.98 -51.71 49.32
C LYS A 1028 -20.18 -51.70 48.36
N TYR A 1029 -19.96 -51.28 47.11
CA TYR A 1029 -21.01 -51.10 46.12
C TYR A 1029 -21.11 -52.23 45.10
N CYS A 1030 -20.01 -52.95 44.84
CA CYS A 1030 -19.91 -53.83 43.67
C CYS A 1030 -20.12 -55.32 43.98
N PHE A 1031 -19.95 -55.76 45.23
CA PHE A 1031 -20.20 -57.14 45.62
C PHE A 1031 -21.61 -57.32 46.18
N GLN A 1032 -22.19 -58.49 45.91
CA GLN A 1032 -23.51 -58.88 46.39
C GLN A 1032 -23.41 -59.76 47.64
#